data_AF-A0A1B7K1V2-F1
#
_entry.id   AF-A0A1B7K1V2-F1
#
_cell.length_a   1.000
_cell.length_b   1.000
_cell.length_c   1.000
_cell.angle_alpha   90.00
_cell.angle_beta   90.00
_cell.angle_gamma   90.00
#
_symmetry.space_group_name_H-M   'P 1'
#
loop_
_entity.id
_entity.type
_entity.pdbx_description
1 polymer ?
#
loop_
_entity_poly.entity_id
_entity_poly.type
_entity_poly.pdbx_seq_one_letter_code
_entity_poly.pdbx_strand_id
1 'polypeptide(L)'
;MAKIQGAKGGGGGGHTPTESPDSLLSESTAKILLALSEGEIAGGLDDTRIFLDDTPIGNSDGSKNFEGVTWEFRSGSEHQEYIQGIPSVDNEINVGMELKDDQPYVRNIGNTQLSAERIRFSLPQFMQQHDNGDATGYRVDYAIDLSTDGSGYQEVTKSAFDGKTTSEYQRTHRVDLPKAITGWQLRVRRLTKNQNSAKVADKITISAVADVIDAKLRYPNTALLFITFNARQFNNRIPKISVRPKGGLLIKIPTNYDPINHTYSGAWDGTFKLAAANNPAWVFYDLVLNNRYGCGDRIKAAQIEKWDLYRVAQYCDELVPDGYGGNGKEPRFLCDVYIQSQETAYQVLNDIAAIFRGMTFWADNKVNVSADMPDTIYRTFTNANIVNGKPTYSGGSIQNRYTQALVSFTDTDNHSNDEIEPVADLKLQRRYGVRKMDLSAIGCTRRSEANRRGRWALLTNANDRMISFATGLEGAIPSPGHIIAVADSALAGRDTGGRISSVEGRKITLDRTTSIKAGDRLIVNLPDGKSEGRTVTAVNKKVVTVSVEYSQAPQKEAVWVVDSDDLAVQLYRVINISDNGDNTYTISGAIHNPDNYDHIDSGARIDERPITVIPPNVQPAPKNVRISSYSQVDQGIAFTTLRVDWEAAESAIAYEAEWRRDNGNWINASRTSTLGFEVNGVYTGRYQVRVRAINASEISSIWSSAEETKLNGKVGNPPKPLNLRASSEVWGITLDWGFAPNTSDTLKTELQYSTENTLDSMQLLADVPYPLKSYRMSGLKAGVRFYFRARLVDKTGNQSEWTSLVFGESSSDAEGILEAVGDKFLSSEAGQIMQEQINFNKDQVSDLKIDSDDFKQKVISIDREFDAVNEAMMTITQFSTESYYELKEESAKGKASIKQLEQVQADFTASQAKYQQEVASKFEHTAADVLTVQESLAKSNEAFAQQIGQVRAEIESTNEEVGTITSRVTTVEKATVDLKSAHASLEQSTVSEFGEMRGYITHFEQAFSDSEKALVESIGQTQAQVNLLHNENRISRARIIRTETALATETEARAEDKVQIDARFDDAEGAIVTIKEVQAKQDEALAKTEEQLRAEIQMGDEGIQGQLDEQGQKLSSVSSIVDEQKTAIANLNETTTNITQTQESQFEKTQASIGKLTETTASTDKALTEAKEQSKSRFEDNESSITHIQQTMSNEELAQVEAIGQLTAQQNVQGTEILRAKASITRIDKVVADNDHAYAQSFEKISTQFDGISADITTI
;
A
#
# COMPACT_ATOMS: atom_id res chain seq x y z
N MET A 1 -60.10 -27.86 95.14
CA MET A 1 -58.67 -27.80 94.76
C MET A 1 -58.61 -27.31 93.32
N ALA A 2 -57.98 -26.16 93.09
CA ALA A 2 -58.06 -25.40 91.85
C ALA A 2 -57.27 -26.06 90.70
N LYS A 3 -57.86 -26.04 89.50
CA LYS A 3 -57.24 -26.43 88.22
C LYS A 3 -56.05 -25.51 87.94
N ILE A 4 -54.85 -26.07 87.80
CA ILE A 4 -53.71 -25.40 87.17
C ILE A 4 -53.71 -25.82 85.68
N GLN A 5 -53.99 -24.87 84.80
CA GLN A 5 -53.83 -24.98 83.35
C GLN A 5 -52.39 -24.59 82.99
N GLY A 6 -51.67 -25.46 82.28
CA GLY A 6 -50.39 -25.13 81.65
C GLY A 6 -50.63 -24.38 80.35
N ALA A 7 -50.21 -23.12 80.29
CA ALA A 7 -50.16 -22.34 79.06
C ALA A 7 -48.85 -22.64 78.31
N LYS A 8 -49.00 -23.03 77.04
CA LYS A 8 -47.92 -23.12 76.05
C LYS A 8 -47.90 -21.77 75.30
N GLY A 9 -46.76 -21.07 75.35
CA GLY A 9 -46.34 -20.05 74.37
C GLY A 9 -44.83 -20.29 74.19
N GLY A 10 -44.32 -20.72 73.02
CA GLY A 10 -44.12 -19.89 71.83
C GLY A 10 -43.09 -18.81 72.17
N GLY A 11 -41.84 -18.80 71.73
CA GLY A 11 -41.13 -19.41 70.62
C GLY A 11 -39.97 -18.43 70.32
N GLY A 12 -38.73 -18.84 70.52
CA GLY A 12 -37.54 -18.01 70.24
C GLY A 12 -36.47 -18.91 69.63
N GLY A 13 -36.25 -18.78 68.33
CA GLY A 13 -35.25 -19.57 67.61
C GLY A 13 -33.85 -19.34 68.20
N GLY A 14 -33.12 -20.43 68.41
CA GLY A 14 -31.70 -20.35 68.77
C GLY A 14 -30.94 -19.73 67.61
N HIS A 15 -30.36 -18.55 67.83
CA HIS A 15 -29.38 -17.95 66.92
C HIS A 15 -28.17 -18.88 66.85
N THR A 16 -27.79 -19.30 65.64
CA THR A 16 -26.54 -20.05 65.43
C THR A 16 -25.44 -19.02 65.29
N PRO A 17 -24.43 -18.99 66.18
CA PRO A 17 -23.33 -18.04 66.09
C PRO A 17 -22.68 -18.09 64.71
N THR A 18 -22.51 -16.92 64.11
CA THR A 18 -21.89 -16.72 62.80
C THR A 18 -20.55 -16.01 62.97
N GLU A 19 -19.53 -16.57 62.33
CA GLU A 19 -18.19 -16.00 62.29
C GLU A 19 -17.98 -15.28 60.95
N SER A 20 -17.65 -13.99 61.02
CA SER A 20 -17.31 -13.22 59.83
C SER A 20 -16.00 -13.76 59.22
N PRO A 21 -15.85 -13.80 57.88
CA PRO A 21 -14.58 -14.13 57.24
C PRO A 21 -13.45 -13.18 57.69
N ASP A 22 -12.22 -13.67 57.64
CA ASP A 22 -11.05 -12.83 57.90
C ASP A 22 -10.91 -11.76 56.80
N SER A 23 -10.84 -10.49 57.22
CA SER A 23 -10.78 -9.32 56.33
C SER A 23 -9.43 -8.60 56.38
N LEU A 24 -8.63 -8.80 57.43
CA LEU A 24 -7.24 -8.34 57.53
C LEU A 24 -6.30 -9.37 56.91
N LEU A 25 -6.16 -9.31 55.58
CA LEU A 25 -5.26 -10.16 54.80
C LEU A 25 -3.98 -9.39 54.47
N SER A 26 -2.83 -10.06 54.49
CA SER A 26 -1.54 -9.45 54.14
C SER A 26 -1.62 -8.78 52.76
N GLU A 27 -1.30 -7.49 52.69
CA GLU A 27 -1.29 -6.72 51.44
C GLU A 27 0.13 -6.71 50.88
N SER A 28 0.30 -7.10 49.63
CA SER A 28 1.57 -6.99 48.91
C SER A 28 1.61 -5.68 48.13
N THR A 29 2.54 -4.79 48.49
CA THR A 29 2.84 -3.57 47.72
C THR A 29 3.91 -3.87 46.68
N ALA A 30 3.60 -3.64 45.40
CA ALA A 30 4.60 -3.69 44.35
C ALA A 30 5.39 -2.36 44.32
N LYS A 31 6.70 -2.45 44.12
CA LYS A 31 7.59 -1.30 43.93
C LYS A 31 8.39 -1.52 42.65
N ILE A 32 8.27 -0.61 41.70
CA ILE A 32 8.87 -0.78 40.37
C ILE A 32 9.67 0.48 40.04
N LEU A 33 10.90 0.28 39.58
CA LEU A 33 11.76 1.34 39.05
C LEU A 33 11.97 1.09 37.56
N LEU A 34 11.57 2.05 36.72
CA LEU A 34 11.69 2.01 35.27
C LEU A 34 12.73 3.05 34.81
N ALA A 35 13.64 2.62 33.94
CA ALA A 35 14.43 3.54 33.13
C ALA A 35 13.61 3.93 31.89
N LEU A 36 13.27 5.20 31.78
CA LEU A 36 12.40 5.71 30.71
C LEU A 36 13.18 6.15 29.49
N SER A 37 14.35 6.77 29.68
CA SER A 37 15.18 7.28 28.58
C SER A 37 16.61 7.51 29.04
N GLU A 38 17.54 7.39 28.09
CA GLU A 38 18.89 7.93 28.23
C GLU A 38 18.90 9.37 27.68
N GLY A 39 19.17 10.33 28.58
CA GLY A 39 19.09 11.77 28.38
C GLY A 39 17.98 12.42 29.22
N GLU A 40 18.01 13.74 29.34
CA GLU A 40 17.03 14.49 30.13
C GLU A 40 15.72 14.73 29.35
N ILE A 41 14.59 14.35 29.93
CA ILE A 41 13.24 14.55 29.39
C ILE A 41 12.65 15.87 29.90
N ALA A 42 12.13 16.69 28.99
CA ALA A 42 11.46 17.94 29.35
C ALA A 42 9.99 17.72 29.81
N GLY A 43 9.47 18.67 30.59
CA GLY A 43 8.02 18.79 30.84
C GLY A 43 7.46 17.95 31.99
N GLY A 44 8.24 17.04 32.59
CA GLY A 44 7.81 16.26 33.75
C GLY A 44 6.82 15.13 33.43
N LEU A 45 6.40 14.43 34.48
CA LEU A 45 5.46 13.31 34.40
C LEU A 45 4.48 13.37 35.59
N ASP A 46 3.19 13.43 35.30
CA ASP A 46 2.09 13.52 36.26
C ASP A 46 1.14 12.32 36.17
N ASP A 47 0.15 12.26 37.06
CA ASP A 47 -0.85 11.20 37.15
C ASP A 47 -1.75 11.07 35.91
N THR A 48 -1.92 12.13 35.12
CA THR A 48 -2.68 12.08 33.86
C THR A 48 -1.89 11.45 32.71
N ARG A 49 -0.59 11.23 32.92
CA ARG A 49 0.38 10.78 31.91
C ARG A 49 1.08 9.47 32.27
N ILE A 50 0.71 8.86 33.39
CA ILE A 50 1.15 7.53 33.81
C ILE A 50 -0.08 6.63 33.76
N PHE A 51 0.03 5.51 33.05
CA PHE A 51 -1.08 4.60 32.79
C PHE A 51 -0.77 3.23 33.39
N LEU A 52 -1.77 2.65 34.04
CA LEU A 52 -1.76 1.28 34.55
C LEU A 52 -2.84 0.49 33.81
N ASP A 53 -2.44 -0.54 33.05
CA ASP A 53 -3.32 -1.26 32.13
C ASP A 53 -4.09 -0.30 31.20
N ASP A 54 -3.36 0.65 30.60
CA ASP A 54 -3.84 1.69 29.68
C ASP A 54 -4.85 2.69 30.30
N THR A 55 -5.08 2.63 31.61
CA THR A 55 -5.91 3.60 32.36
C THR A 55 -5.02 4.62 33.08
N PRO A 56 -5.21 5.93 32.90
CA PRO A 56 -4.39 6.93 33.59
C PRO A 56 -4.61 6.88 35.10
N ILE A 57 -3.59 7.20 35.90
CA ILE A 57 -3.73 7.23 37.37
C ILE A 57 -4.75 8.28 37.82
N GLY A 58 -4.70 9.46 37.19
CA GLY A 58 -5.63 10.56 37.42
C GLY A 58 -6.26 11.05 36.12
N ASN A 59 -7.51 11.50 36.20
CA ASN A 59 -8.21 12.11 35.08
C ASN A 59 -7.96 13.62 35.06
N SER A 60 -8.23 14.27 33.92
CA SER A 60 -8.05 15.71 33.74
C SER A 60 -8.93 16.58 34.67
N ASP A 61 -9.99 16.00 35.23
CA ASP A 61 -10.88 16.67 36.21
C ASP A 61 -10.37 16.58 37.66
N GLY A 62 -9.22 15.91 37.89
CA GLY A 62 -8.61 15.70 39.19
C GLY A 62 -9.11 14.46 39.95
N SER A 63 -10.04 13.69 39.40
CA SER A 63 -10.45 12.40 39.96
C SER A 63 -9.35 11.34 39.76
N LYS A 64 -9.27 10.36 40.67
CA LYS A 64 -8.28 9.28 40.63
C LYS A 64 -8.95 7.96 40.24
N ASN A 65 -8.36 7.26 39.27
CA ASN A 65 -8.83 5.92 38.88
C ASN A 65 -8.29 4.83 39.81
N PHE A 66 -7.16 5.07 40.46
CA PHE A 66 -6.54 4.16 41.42
C PHE A 66 -6.21 4.88 42.73
N GLU A 67 -6.62 4.30 43.86
CA GLU A 67 -6.29 4.81 45.19
C GLU A 67 -4.98 4.20 45.72
N GLY A 68 -4.18 4.98 46.45
CA GLY A 68 -2.95 4.46 47.09
C GLY A 68 -1.78 4.20 46.13
N VAL A 69 -1.84 4.67 44.89
CA VAL A 69 -0.70 4.69 43.95
C VAL A 69 0.18 5.91 44.24
N THR A 70 1.48 5.71 44.44
CA THR A 70 2.47 6.80 44.58
C THR A 70 3.56 6.65 43.53
N TRP A 71 4.12 7.76 43.07
CA TRP A 71 5.21 7.75 42.09
C TRP A 71 6.22 8.87 42.35
N GLU A 72 7.45 8.64 41.92
CA GLU A 72 8.51 9.63 41.84
C GLU A 72 9.11 9.61 40.45
N PHE A 73 9.29 10.78 39.87
CA PHE A 73 9.94 10.95 38.57
C PHE A 73 11.29 11.65 38.74
N ARG A 74 12.28 11.23 37.97
CA ARG A 74 13.51 11.96 37.73
C ARG A 74 13.64 12.23 36.25
N SER A 75 13.84 13.50 35.89
CA SER A 75 13.88 13.92 34.49
C SER A 75 15.08 13.39 33.73
N GLY A 76 16.12 12.91 34.40
CA GLY A 76 17.38 12.59 33.75
C GLY A 76 18.43 13.69 33.87
N SER A 77 18.22 14.77 34.63
CA SER A 77 19.23 15.83 34.74
C SER A 77 20.56 15.32 35.33
N GLU A 78 21.67 15.99 35.00
CA GLU A 78 23.00 15.63 35.51
C GLU A 78 23.08 15.72 37.05
N HIS A 79 22.31 16.63 37.64
CA HIS A 79 22.29 16.89 39.08
C HIS A 79 21.10 16.24 39.80
N GLN A 80 20.40 15.30 39.17
CA GLN A 80 19.24 14.66 39.78
C GLN A 80 19.58 13.93 41.09
N GLU A 81 18.65 13.94 42.04
CA GLU A 81 18.78 13.22 43.30
C GLU A 81 18.43 11.74 43.15
N TYR A 82 18.94 10.90 44.06
CA TYR A 82 18.63 9.46 44.08
C TYR A 82 17.13 9.23 44.39
N ILE A 83 16.63 8.05 44.04
CA ILE A 83 15.26 7.63 44.38
C ILE A 83 15.31 6.92 45.73
N GLN A 84 14.43 7.33 46.65
CA GLN A 84 14.39 6.73 47.98
C GLN A 84 13.74 5.35 47.93
N GLY A 85 14.27 4.41 48.69
CA GLY A 85 13.65 3.10 48.91
C GLY A 85 14.09 1.93 48.03
N ILE A 86 14.96 2.10 47.01
CA ILE A 86 15.58 1.01 46.24
C ILE A 86 16.96 1.43 45.67
N PRO A 87 18.03 0.59 45.80
CA PRO A 87 18.18 -0.54 46.72
C PRO A 87 18.45 -0.04 48.14
N SER A 88 18.07 -0.80 49.17
CA SER A 88 18.34 -0.45 50.57
C SER A 88 19.02 -1.60 51.32
N VAL A 89 19.86 -1.25 52.29
CA VAL A 89 20.39 -2.18 53.28
C VAL A 89 19.62 -1.97 54.57
N ASP A 90 19.06 -3.06 55.07
CA ASP A 90 18.19 -3.05 56.24
C ASP A 90 18.89 -3.79 57.39
N ASN A 91 18.92 -3.18 58.58
CA ASN A 91 19.33 -3.84 59.81
C ASN A 91 18.11 -3.99 60.72
N GLU A 92 17.56 -5.21 60.79
CA GLU A 92 16.35 -5.51 61.55
C GLU A 92 16.65 -5.79 63.03
N ILE A 93 15.89 -5.14 63.90
CA ILE A 93 15.97 -5.24 65.35
C ILE A 93 14.62 -5.71 65.87
N ASN A 94 14.59 -6.89 66.48
CA ASN A 94 13.40 -7.40 67.14
C ASN A 94 13.07 -6.58 68.39
N VAL A 95 11.81 -6.14 68.53
CA VAL A 95 11.33 -5.31 69.64
C VAL A 95 10.39 -6.10 70.53
N GLY A 96 9.33 -6.70 69.95
CA GLY A 96 8.34 -7.51 70.67
C GLY A 96 7.50 -6.73 71.71
N MET A 97 7.33 -5.42 71.58
CA MET A 97 6.61 -4.58 72.54
C MET A 97 5.13 -4.43 72.16
N GLU A 98 4.22 -4.66 73.11
CA GLU A 98 2.79 -4.40 72.92
C GLU A 98 2.50 -2.89 72.89
N LEU A 99 1.70 -2.45 71.92
CA LEU A 99 1.27 -1.06 71.79
C LEU A 99 -0.03 -0.83 72.57
N LYS A 100 0.05 -0.07 73.66
CA LYS A 100 -1.08 0.26 74.56
C LYS A 100 -1.47 1.73 74.46
N ASP A 101 -2.71 2.05 74.83
CA ASP A 101 -3.22 3.43 74.80
C ASP A 101 -2.56 4.34 75.86
N ASP A 102 -2.07 3.77 76.96
CA ASP A 102 -1.37 4.48 78.04
C ASP A 102 0.16 4.45 77.93
N GLN A 103 0.72 3.65 77.02
CA GLN A 103 2.16 3.47 76.85
C GLN A 103 2.56 3.51 75.37
N PRO A 104 3.04 4.67 74.86
CA PRO A 104 3.56 4.75 73.50
C PRO A 104 4.93 4.07 73.37
N TYR A 105 5.24 3.57 72.19
CA TYR A 105 6.59 3.15 71.84
C TYR A 105 7.39 4.38 71.41
N VAL A 106 8.55 4.61 72.01
CA VAL A 106 9.44 5.73 71.66
C VAL A 106 10.84 5.17 71.39
N ARG A 107 11.43 5.57 70.27
CA ARG A 107 12.80 5.20 69.88
C ARG A 107 13.62 6.44 69.55
N ASN A 108 14.84 6.50 70.08
CA ASN A 108 15.81 7.53 69.73
C ASN A 108 16.77 6.98 68.66
N ILE A 109 17.01 7.76 67.61
CA ILE A 109 17.76 7.38 66.42
C ILE A 109 18.90 8.38 66.23
N GLY A 110 20.10 8.03 66.68
CA GLY A 110 21.28 8.91 66.60
C GLY A 110 22.12 8.76 65.33
N ASN A 111 21.88 7.72 64.53
CA ASN A 111 22.64 7.48 63.30
C ASN A 111 22.06 8.32 62.14
N THR A 112 22.59 9.52 61.93
CA THR A 112 22.14 10.44 60.86
C THR A 112 22.41 9.95 59.43
N GLN A 113 23.04 8.79 59.27
CA GLN A 113 23.22 8.15 57.96
C GLN A 113 21.99 7.34 57.50
N LEU A 114 21.04 7.05 58.39
CA LEU A 114 19.82 6.33 58.04
C LEU A 114 18.94 7.15 57.09
N SER A 115 18.36 6.47 56.11
CA SER A 115 17.39 7.05 55.16
C SER A 115 15.96 6.89 55.66
N ALA A 116 15.66 5.80 56.37
CA ALA A 116 14.33 5.52 56.89
C ALA A 116 14.36 4.59 58.10
N GLU A 117 13.24 4.52 58.83
CA GLU A 117 12.95 3.46 59.79
C GLU A 117 11.73 2.65 59.32
N ARG A 118 11.83 1.32 59.28
CA ARG A 118 10.68 0.45 58.99
C ARG A 118 10.15 -0.15 60.29
N ILE A 119 8.88 0.07 60.59
CA ILE A 119 8.22 -0.40 61.82
C ILE A 119 7.26 -1.51 61.45
N ARG A 120 7.50 -2.72 61.96
CA ARG A 120 6.65 -3.88 61.75
C ARG A 120 5.72 -4.07 62.93
N PHE A 121 4.43 -4.04 62.63
CA PHE A 121 3.35 -4.39 63.53
C PHE A 121 2.97 -5.86 63.31
N SER A 122 2.62 -6.56 64.38
CA SER A 122 2.09 -7.93 64.37
C SER A 122 0.83 -7.99 65.25
N LEU A 123 -0.21 -8.60 64.69
CA LEU A 123 -1.50 -8.86 65.31
C LEU A 123 -1.69 -10.38 65.33
N PRO A 124 -1.48 -11.05 66.48
CA PRO A 124 -1.61 -12.51 66.56
C PRO A 124 -3.02 -13.00 66.22
N GLN A 125 -4.04 -12.28 66.72
CA GLN A 125 -5.46 -12.44 66.45
C GLN A 125 -6.14 -11.07 66.64
N PHE A 126 -7.15 -10.75 65.82
CA PHE A 126 -7.86 -9.48 65.90
C PHE A 126 -9.34 -9.65 65.58
N MET A 127 -10.21 -9.55 66.58
CA MET A 127 -11.66 -9.82 66.44
C MET A 127 -12.44 -9.34 67.66
N GLN A 128 -13.75 -9.15 67.49
CA GLN A 128 -14.69 -8.93 68.58
C GLN A 128 -15.79 -10.00 68.57
N GLN A 129 -16.06 -10.58 69.73
CA GLN A 129 -17.16 -11.50 69.98
C GLN A 129 -18.32 -10.78 70.68
N HIS A 130 -19.52 -10.91 70.11
CA HIS A 130 -20.74 -10.31 70.60
C HIS A 130 -21.46 -11.21 71.61
N ASP A 131 -22.40 -10.66 72.37
CA ASP A 131 -23.18 -11.39 73.40
C ASP A 131 -24.05 -12.51 72.82
N ASN A 132 -24.39 -12.44 71.52
CA ASN A 132 -25.10 -13.48 70.79
C ASN A 132 -24.18 -14.59 70.24
N GLY A 133 -22.87 -14.52 70.51
CA GLY A 133 -21.86 -15.48 70.06
C GLY A 133 -21.21 -15.15 68.71
N ASP A 134 -21.72 -14.16 67.96
CA ASP A 134 -21.17 -13.78 66.66
C ASP A 134 -19.77 -13.16 66.79
N ALA A 135 -18.89 -13.50 65.86
CA ALA A 135 -17.54 -12.97 65.77
C ALA A 135 -17.40 -12.05 64.54
N THR A 136 -17.03 -10.79 64.77
CA THR A 136 -16.83 -9.79 63.70
C THR A 136 -15.45 -9.14 63.80
N GLY A 137 -15.13 -8.29 62.83
CA GLY A 137 -13.96 -7.42 62.90
C GLY A 137 -14.03 -6.38 64.02
N TYR A 138 -12.87 -5.86 64.37
CA TYR A 138 -12.69 -4.77 65.34
C TYR A 138 -11.88 -3.63 64.70
N ARG A 139 -11.85 -2.45 65.33
CA ARG A 139 -11.09 -1.29 64.83
C ARG A 139 -10.22 -0.68 65.92
N VAL A 140 -8.94 -0.50 65.62
CA VAL A 140 -7.97 0.24 66.47
C VAL A 140 -7.19 1.24 65.62
N ASP A 141 -7.33 2.52 65.92
CA ASP A 141 -6.60 3.62 65.31
C ASP A 141 -5.23 3.83 66.01
N TYR A 142 -4.19 4.14 65.24
CA TYR A 142 -2.84 4.43 65.73
C TYR A 142 -2.18 5.53 64.89
N ALA A 143 -1.14 6.16 65.46
CA ALA A 143 -0.34 7.18 64.80
C ALA A 143 1.15 6.92 65.01
N ILE A 144 1.96 7.32 64.03
CA ILE A 144 3.42 7.37 64.10
C ILE A 144 3.82 8.84 63.99
N ASP A 145 4.62 9.31 64.93
CA ASP A 145 5.14 10.66 64.99
C ASP A 145 6.67 10.63 64.88
N LEU A 146 7.23 11.70 64.31
CA LEU A 146 8.68 11.91 64.17
C LEU A 146 9.06 13.29 64.72
N SER A 147 10.11 13.34 65.53
CA SER A 147 10.82 14.56 65.91
C SER A 147 12.18 14.56 65.23
N THR A 148 12.57 15.67 64.62
CA THR A 148 13.87 15.85 63.96
C THR A 148 14.68 16.90 64.71
N ASP A 149 15.92 16.61 65.08
CA ASP A 149 16.82 17.55 65.78
C ASP A 149 16.23 18.21 67.05
N GLY A 150 15.46 17.45 67.83
CA GLY A 150 14.87 17.93 69.08
C GLY A 150 13.68 18.89 68.90
N SER A 151 13.14 19.01 67.67
CA SER A 151 11.87 19.69 67.41
C SER A 151 10.68 18.94 68.01
N GLY A 152 9.49 19.57 68.03
CA GLY A 152 8.27 18.90 68.45
C GLY A 152 7.93 17.70 67.55
N TYR A 153 7.25 16.69 68.11
CA TYR A 153 6.73 15.56 67.34
C TYR A 153 5.73 16.03 66.28
N GLN A 154 5.94 15.57 65.04
CA GLN A 154 4.98 15.70 63.95
C GLN A 154 4.41 14.34 63.58
N GLU A 155 3.09 14.25 63.39
CA GLU A 155 2.43 13.03 62.94
C GLU A 155 2.80 12.76 61.48
N VAL A 156 3.55 11.68 61.24
CA VAL A 156 4.02 11.26 59.89
C VAL A 156 3.17 10.13 59.31
N THR A 157 2.44 9.39 60.14
CA THR A 157 1.50 8.36 59.68
C THR A 157 0.31 8.30 60.62
N LYS A 158 -0.89 8.23 60.07
CA LYS A 158 -2.13 7.95 60.79
C LYS A 158 -2.87 6.83 60.07
N SER A 159 -3.17 5.75 60.79
CA SER A 159 -3.75 4.55 60.19
C SER A 159 -4.55 3.76 61.23
N ALA A 160 -5.25 2.72 60.78
CA ALA A 160 -6.04 1.85 61.64
C ALA A 160 -5.88 0.39 61.21
N PHE A 161 -5.97 -0.52 62.18
CA PHE A 161 -6.33 -1.91 61.92
C PHE A 161 -7.84 -2.00 62.03
N ASP A 162 -8.52 -2.29 60.92
CA ASP A 162 -9.99 -2.31 60.82
C ASP A 162 -10.39 -3.61 60.10
N GLY A 163 -10.90 -4.58 60.85
CA GLY A 163 -11.29 -5.88 60.31
C GLY A 163 -11.07 -7.04 61.27
N LYS A 164 -11.10 -8.27 60.72
CA LYS A 164 -10.94 -9.52 61.46
C LYS A 164 -9.74 -10.31 60.95
N THR A 165 -8.96 -10.90 61.85
CA THR A 165 -8.04 -12.01 61.53
C THR A 165 -8.01 -13.03 62.66
N THR A 166 -7.97 -14.31 62.31
CA THR A 166 -7.78 -15.43 63.24
C THR A 166 -6.34 -15.98 63.23
N SER A 167 -5.52 -15.49 62.30
CA SER A 167 -4.10 -15.82 62.13
C SER A 167 -3.23 -14.57 62.26
N GLU A 168 -1.92 -14.75 62.45
CA GLU A 168 -1.00 -13.63 62.61
C GLU A 168 -1.00 -12.73 61.36
N TYR A 169 -1.40 -11.47 61.53
CA TYR A 169 -1.34 -10.44 60.50
C TYR A 169 -0.20 -9.48 60.81
N GLN A 170 0.69 -9.27 59.84
CA GLN A 170 1.79 -8.31 59.96
C GLN A 170 1.60 -7.15 58.99
N ARG A 171 1.95 -5.94 59.43
CA ARG A 171 1.94 -4.72 58.63
C ARG A 171 3.19 -3.91 58.89
N THR A 172 3.88 -3.47 57.85
CA THR A 172 5.11 -2.65 57.99
C THR A 172 4.86 -1.24 57.49
N HIS A 173 5.30 -0.24 58.25
CA HIS A 173 5.35 1.17 57.81
C HIS A 173 6.79 1.61 57.64
N ARG A 174 7.13 2.17 56.48
CA ARG A 174 8.41 2.86 56.28
C ARG A 174 8.22 4.34 56.57
N VAL A 175 9.02 4.88 57.48
CA VAL A 175 9.05 6.30 57.83
C VAL A 175 10.37 6.86 57.30
N ASP A 176 10.30 7.67 56.24
CA ASP A 176 11.49 8.32 55.69
C ASP A 176 12.00 9.41 56.65
N LEU A 177 13.31 9.41 56.86
CA LEU A 177 13.97 10.27 57.83
C LEU A 177 14.53 11.52 57.11
N PRO A 178 14.02 12.73 57.41
CA PRO A 178 14.53 13.96 56.80
C PRO A 178 15.95 14.25 57.29
N LYS A 179 16.78 14.97 56.51
CA LYS A 179 18.16 15.31 56.93
C LYS A 179 18.18 15.90 58.36
N ALA A 180 19.01 15.31 59.23
CA ALA A 180 19.18 15.72 60.62
C ALA A 180 20.67 15.88 60.98
N ILE A 181 20.96 16.74 61.96
CA ILE A 181 22.33 16.99 62.48
C ILE A 181 22.60 16.12 63.72
N THR A 182 21.61 16.00 64.59
CA THR A 182 21.68 15.31 65.89
C THR A 182 20.93 13.98 65.89
N GLY A 183 19.91 13.84 65.04
CA GLY A 183 19.15 12.60 64.86
C GLY A 183 17.64 12.81 64.95
N TRP A 184 16.91 11.71 65.15
CA TRP A 184 15.46 11.69 65.21
C TRP A 184 14.93 10.97 66.45
N GLN A 185 13.70 11.29 66.84
CA GLN A 185 12.95 10.53 67.82
C GLN A 185 11.62 10.09 67.21
N LEU A 186 11.44 8.78 67.08
CA LEU A 186 10.22 8.17 66.56
C LEU A 186 9.31 7.77 67.71
N ARG A 187 8.00 8.03 67.55
CA ARG A 187 6.98 7.64 68.54
C ARG A 187 5.78 7.00 67.87
N VAL A 188 5.39 5.81 68.31
CA VAL A 188 4.15 5.15 67.90
C VAL A 188 3.14 5.22 69.04
N ARG A 189 1.93 5.70 68.74
CA ARG A 189 0.82 5.87 69.70
C ARG A 189 -0.40 5.10 69.24
N ARG A 190 -1.03 4.36 70.16
CA ARG A 190 -2.38 3.86 69.99
C ARG A 190 -3.38 4.96 70.37
N LEU A 191 -4.39 5.18 69.52
CA LEU A 191 -5.41 6.22 69.71
C LEU A 191 -6.71 5.66 70.29
N THR A 192 -7.04 4.39 69.99
CA THR A 192 -8.21 3.71 70.54
C THR A 192 -7.87 3.04 71.87
N LYS A 193 -8.70 3.23 72.91
CA LYS A 193 -8.46 2.61 74.23
C LYS A 193 -8.38 1.08 74.17
N ASN A 194 -7.49 0.48 74.95
CA ASN A 194 -7.45 -0.98 75.13
C ASN A 194 -8.74 -1.48 75.77
N GLN A 195 -9.37 -2.51 75.20
CA GLN A 195 -10.65 -3.04 75.71
C GLN A 195 -10.47 -3.96 76.94
N ASN A 196 -9.32 -4.63 77.05
CA ASN A 196 -8.99 -5.53 78.18
C ASN A 196 -10.10 -6.55 78.49
N SER A 197 -10.75 -7.09 77.46
CA SER A 197 -11.89 -8.00 77.57
C SER A 197 -11.59 -9.32 76.88
N ALA A 198 -12.01 -10.45 77.48
CA ALA A 198 -11.93 -11.75 76.82
C ALA A 198 -12.77 -11.85 75.54
N LYS A 199 -13.71 -10.90 75.33
CA LYS A 199 -14.55 -10.80 74.13
C LYS A 199 -13.93 -9.98 73.00
N VAL A 200 -12.82 -9.28 73.21
CA VAL A 200 -12.17 -8.47 72.17
C VAL A 200 -10.68 -8.80 72.13
N ALA A 201 -10.23 -9.39 71.03
CA ALA A 201 -8.82 -9.54 70.73
C ALA A 201 -8.35 -8.28 69.99
N ASP A 202 -7.69 -7.37 70.71
CA ASP A 202 -7.20 -6.08 70.19
C ASP A 202 -5.70 -5.86 70.43
N LYS A 203 -4.94 -6.95 70.60
CA LYS A 203 -3.51 -6.92 70.86
C LYS A 203 -2.72 -6.58 69.60
N ILE A 204 -1.99 -5.47 69.63
CA ILE A 204 -1.07 -5.05 68.59
C ILE A 204 0.34 -5.02 69.18
N THR A 205 1.30 -5.66 68.52
CA THR A 205 2.70 -5.69 68.93
C THR A 205 3.56 -5.01 67.88
N ILE A 206 4.51 -4.17 68.28
CA ILE A 206 5.62 -3.77 67.41
C ILE A 206 6.63 -4.92 67.47
N SER A 207 6.63 -5.76 66.44
CA SER A 207 7.42 -6.99 66.40
C SER A 207 8.89 -6.68 66.10
N ALA A 208 9.15 -5.81 65.13
CA ALA A 208 10.50 -5.42 64.75
C ALA A 208 10.54 -3.96 64.23
N VAL A 209 11.71 -3.35 64.34
CA VAL A 209 12.06 -2.11 63.66
C VAL A 209 13.32 -2.36 62.83
N ALA A 210 13.39 -1.85 61.62
CA ALA A 210 14.58 -1.95 60.79
C ALA A 210 15.14 -0.57 60.48
N ASP A 211 16.43 -0.41 60.76
CA ASP A 211 17.21 0.76 60.37
C ASP A 211 17.56 0.61 58.90
N VAL A 212 17.11 1.54 58.06
CA VAL A 212 17.25 1.43 56.61
C VAL A 212 18.22 2.49 56.08
N ILE A 213 19.24 2.05 55.35
CA ILE A 213 20.14 2.93 54.58
C ILE A 213 19.87 2.65 53.11
N ASP A 214 19.38 3.66 52.39
CA ASP A 214 19.24 3.53 50.94
C ASP A 214 20.61 3.70 50.27
N ALA A 215 20.87 2.90 49.24
CA ALA A 215 22.00 3.11 48.34
C ALA A 215 21.75 4.40 47.56
N LYS A 216 22.66 5.37 47.73
CA LYS A 216 22.55 6.70 47.08
C LYS A 216 23.06 6.67 45.64
N LEU A 217 22.56 5.73 44.85
CA LEU A 217 22.85 5.63 43.43
C LEU A 217 22.05 6.70 42.70
N ARG A 218 22.76 7.73 42.25
CA ARG A 218 22.23 8.68 41.27
C ARG A 218 22.50 8.07 39.90
N TYR A 219 21.54 8.16 38.98
CA TYR A 219 21.70 7.78 37.58
C TYR A 219 21.67 9.03 36.69
N PRO A 220 22.70 9.90 36.71
CA PRO A 220 22.74 11.11 35.89
C PRO A 220 22.50 10.79 34.42
N ASN A 221 21.76 11.64 33.71
CA ASN A 221 21.41 11.47 32.30
C ASN A 221 20.59 10.20 32.00
N THR A 222 19.95 9.60 33.00
CA THR A 222 18.94 8.55 32.81
C THR A 222 17.65 9.03 33.47
N ALA A 223 16.57 9.15 32.70
CA ALA A 223 15.25 9.50 33.21
C ALA A 223 14.62 8.26 33.87
N LEU A 224 14.07 8.43 35.07
CA LEU A 224 13.57 7.33 35.89
C LEU A 224 12.14 7.58 36.35
N LEU A 225 11.33 6.52 36.36
CA LEU A 225 10.03 6.50 37.04
C LEU A 225 10.05 5.41 38.11
N PHE A 226 9.86 5.81 39.36
CA PHE A 226 9.57 4.91 40.45
C PHE A 226 8.07 4.96 40.76
N ILE A 227 7.42 3.81 40.86
CA ILE A 227 6.00 3.71 41.13
C ILE A 227 5.71 2.60 42.14
N THR A 228 4.76 2.86 43.04
CA THR A 228 4.29 1.89 44.03
C THR A 228 2.76 1.82 44.04
N PHE A 229 2.21 0.62 44.15
CA PHE A 229 0.77 0.37 44.20
C PHE A 229 0.48 -0.96 44.92
N ASN A 230 -0.78 -1.14 45.36
CA ASN A 230 -1.22 -2.39 45.99
C ASN A 230 -1.50 -3.45 44.91
N ALA A 231 -0.79 -4.58 44.95
CA ALA A 231 -0.90 -5.63 43.94
C ALA A 231 -2.31 -6.25 43.90
N ARG A 232 -3.09 -6.18 44.99
CA ARG A 232 -4.47 -6.67 45.05
C ARG A 232 -5.42 -5.91 44.12
N GLN A 233 -5.17 -4.62 43.86
CA GLN A 233 -5.96 -3.84 42.90
C GLN A 233 -5.87 -4.39 41.48
N PHE A 234 -4.80 -5.14 41.20
CA PHE A 234 -4.52 -5.75 39.91
C PHE A 234 -4.50 -7.26 40.00
N ASN A 235 -5.35 -7.89 40.83
CA ASN A 235 -5.43 -9.35 40.96
C ASN A 235 -4.08 -10.04 41.24
N ASN A 236 -3.21 -9.40 42.03
CA ASN A 236 -1.86 -9.85 42.36
C ASN A 236 -0.90 -10.01 41.16
N ARG A 237 -1.17 -9.38 40.01
CA ARG A 237 -0.21 -9.21 38.90
C ARG A 237 0.37 -7.80 38.88
N ILE A 238 1.49 -7.64 38.16
CA ILE A 238 2.02 -6.32 37.80
C ILE A 238 1.22 -5.84 36.56
N PRO A 239 0.50 -4.70 36.62
CA PRO A 239 -0.15 -4.11 35.46
C PRO A 239 0.87 -3.61 34.44
N LYS A 240 0.45 -3.48 33.17
CA LYS A 240 1.24 -2.78 32.15
C LYS A 240 1.40 -1.33 32.57
N ILE A 241 2.64 -0.87 32.71
CA ILE A 241 2.94 0.55 33.00
C ILE A 241 3.37 1.20 31.69
N SER A 242 2.61 2.18 31.23
CA SER A 242 2.98 3.04 30.10
C SER A 242 2.99 4.51 30.51
N VAL A 243 3.81 5.31 29.83
CA VAL A 243 4.02 6.72 30.17
C VAL A 243 3.94 7.59 28.93
N ARG A 244 3.47 8.83 29.10
CA ARG A 244 3.44 9.83 28.02
C ARG A 244 3.98 11.18 28.52
N PRO A 245 5.31 11.34 28.62
CA PRO A 245 5.93 12.57 29.09
C PRO A 245 5.43 13.81 28.35
N LYS A 246 5.40 14.96 29.02
CA LYS A 246 4.86 16.20 28.44
C LYS A 246 5.76 16.80 27.37
N GLY A 247 7.06 16.60 27.46
CA GLY A 247 8.04 16.97 26.45
C GLY A 247 8.88 15.77 26.04
N GLY A 248 9.62 15.94 24.95
CA GLY A 248 10.60 14.97 24.49
C GLY A 248 11.96 15.08 25.19
N LEU A 249 12.93 14.38 24.63
CA LEU A 249 14.33 14.45 25.03
C LEU A 249 14.92 15.84 24.77
N LEU A 250 15.68 16.38 25.72
CA LEU A 250 16.45 17.61 25.53
C LEU A 250 17.63 17.31 24.60
N ILE A 251 17.58 17.87 23.40
CA ILE A 251 18.60 17.71 22.37
C ILE A 251 19.19 19.06 21.95
N LYS A 252 20.34 19.03 21.27
CA LYS A 252 20.96 20.25 20.72
C LYS A 252 20.21 20.72 19.48
N ILE A 253 19.64 21.91 19.57
CA ILE A 253 18.99 22.59 18.45
C ILE A 253 19.61 23.97 18.17
N PRO A 254 19.47 24.54 16.96
CA PRO A 254 19.91 25.90 16.66
C PRO A 254 19.35 26.92 17.65
N THR A 255 20.16 27.90 18.03
CA THR A 255 19.74 28.99 18.93
C THR A 255 18.55 29.78 18.37
N ASN A 256 18.46 29.92 17.05
CA ASN A 256 17.39 30.64 16.36
C ASN A 256 16.13 29.79 16.07
N TYR A 257 16.10 28.51 16.43
CA TYR A 257 14.96 27.62 16.24
C TYR A 257 14.01 27.64 17.44
N ASP A 258 12.70 27.76 17.21
CA ASP A 258 11.65 27.56 18.19
C ASP A 258 10.98 26.20 17.94
N PRO A 259 11.25 25.18 18.78
CA PRO A 259 10.76 23.82 18.58
C PRO A 259 9.28 23.64 18.93
N ILE A 260 8.62 24.62 19.58
CA ILE A 260 7.19 24.54 19.89
C ILE A 260 6.37 25.01 18.69
N ASN A 261 6.78 26.13 18.09
CA ASN A 261 6.09 26.71 16.95
C ASN A 261 6.65 26.25 15.60
N HIS A 262 7.74 25.47 15.59
CA HIS A 262 8.44 25.03 14.38
C HIS A 262 8.88 26.21 13.48
N THR A 263 9.45 27.26 14.08
CA THR A 263 9.85 28.48 13.35
C THR A 263 11.30 28.86 13.58
N TYR A 264 11.87 29.61 12.64
CA TYR A 264 13.26 30.07 12.68
C TYR A 264 13.31 31.60 12.65
N SER A 265 14.06 32.21 13.57
CA SER A 265 14.13 33.66 13.74
C SER A 265 15.50 34.22 13.34
N GLY A 266 15.61 34.82 12.15
CA GLY A 266 16.88 35.36 11.63
C GLY A 266 17.84 34.27 11.13
N ALA A 267 19.01 34.68 10.65
CA ALA A 267 20.04 33.75 10.17
C ALA A 267 20.71 33.02 11.35
N TRP A 268 20.97 31.73 11.17
CA TRP A 268 21.68 30.93 12.17
C TRP A 268 23.19 31.19 12.11
N ASP A 269 23.83 31.38 13.25
CA ASP A 269 25.28 31.61 13.39
C ASP A 269 26.07 30.33 13.66
N GLY A 270 25.41 29.17 13.68
CA GLY A 270 26.01 27.87 13.94
C GLY A 270 26.08 27.48 15.43
N THR A 271 25.49 28.26 16.34
CA THR A 271 25.44 27.99 17.79
C THR A 271 24.20 27.17 18.19
N PHE A 272 24.29 26.41 19.28
CA PHE A 272 23.21 25.51 19.73
C PHE A 272 22.70 25.85 21.15
N LYS A 273 21.45 25.50 21.43
CA LYS A 273 20.83 25.47 22.76
C LYS A 273 20.21 24.09 23.01
N LEU A 274 20.01 23.72 24.27
CA LEU A 274 19.25 22.51 24.63
C LEU A 274 17.76 22.83 24.70
N ALA A 275 16.94 22.05 24.00
CA ALA A 275 15.49 22.09 24.12
C ALA A 275 14.88 20.74 23.68
N ALA A 276 13.66 20.47 24.12
CA ALA A 276 12.90 19.34 23.58
C ALA A 276 12.42 19.69 22.17
N ALA A 277 12.73 18.84 21.20
CA ALA A 277 12.35 19.01 19.81
C ALA A 277 12.15 17.65 19.16
N ASN A 278 11.18 17.56 18.26
CA ASN A 278 10.86 16.38 17.47
C ASN A 278 11.06 16.64 15.97
N ASN A 279 11.87 17.62 15.59
CA ASN A 279 12.32 17.76 14.21
C ASN A 279 13.35 16.65 13.89
N PRO A 280 13.10 15.80 12.88
CA PRO A 280 13.94 14.62 12.62
C PRO A 280 15.39 14.96 12.28
N ALA A 281 15.68 16.13 11.72
CA ALA A 281 17.04 16.54 11.40
C ALA A 281 17.86 16.82 12.68
N TRP A 282 17.25 17.40 13.71
CA TRP A 282 17.92 17.64 14.99
C TRP A 282 17.98 16.38 15.86
N VAL A 283 16.99 15.50 15.78
CA VAL A 283 17.07 14.16 16.39
C VAL A 283 18.22 13.36 15.77
N PHE A 284 18.36 13.39 14.44
CA PHE A 284 19.50 12.80 13.73
C PHE A 284 20.83 13.39 14.21
N TYR A 285 20.93 14.73 14.29
CA TYR A 285 22.13 15.41 14.77
C TYR A 285 22.54 14.96 16.17
N ASP A 286 21.56 14.79 17.06
CA ASP A 286 21.81 14.33 18.42
C ASP A 286 22.32 12.89 18.45
N LEU A 287 21.65 11.96 17.77
CA LEU A 287 22.08 10.55 17.67
C LEU A 287 23.49 10.40 17.09
N VAL A 288 23.90 11.26 16.16
CA VAL A 288 25.28 11.23 15.64
C VAL A 288 26.31 11.66 16.68
N LEU A 289 25.98 12.66 17.52
CA LEU A 289 26.95 13.31 18.41
C LEU A 289 26.83 12.93 19.88
N ASN A 290 25.79 12.20 20.27
CA ASN A 290 25.60 11.79 21.66
C ASN A 290 26.57 10.67 22.03
N ASN A 291 27.29 10.82 23.13
CA ASN A 291 28.25 9.81 23.60
C ASN A 291 27.59 8.62 24.32
N ARG A 292 26.37 8.79 24.86
CA ARG A 292 25.74 7.75 25.70
C ARG A 292 24.91 6.76 24.89
N TYR A 293 24.11 7.27 23.97
CA TYR A 293 23.16 6.49 23.18
C TYR A 293 23.33 6.67 21.67
N GLY A 294 24.41 7.34 21.26
CA GLY A 294 24.66 7.70 19.87
C GLY A 294 26.08 7.34 19.42
N CYS A 295 26.54 8.02 18.37
CA CYS A 295 27.86 7.80 17.76
C CYS A 295 28.94 8.77 18.24
N GLY A 296 28.70 9.58 19.28
CA GLY A 296 29.55 10.71 19.66
C GLY A 296 30.99 10.34 20.07
N ASP A 297 31.21 9.11 20.53
CA ASP A 297 32.55 8.61 20.82
C ASP A 297 33.41 8.48 19.56
N ARG A 298 32.78 8.16 18.41
CA ARG A 298 33.43 7.93 17.11
C ARG A 298 33.33 9.11 16.16
N ILE A 299 32.22 9.85 16.18
CA ILE A 299 31.92 10.94 15.26
C ILE A 299 31.92 12.25 16.03
N LYS A 300 32.75 13.21 15.60
CA LYS A 300 32.83 14.52 16.23
C LYS A 300 32.01 15.55 15.46
N ALA A 301 31.67 16.66 16.12
CA ALA A 301 30.86 17.73 15.52
C ALA A 301 31.46 18.35 14.24
N ALA A 302 32.77 18.24 14.02
CA ALA A 302 33.44 18.68 12.79
C ALA A 302 33.24 17.72 11.60
N GLN A 303 32.81 16.48 11.88
CA GLN A 303 32.59 15.40 10.91
C GLN A 303 31.12 15.25 10.54
N ILE A 304 30.30 16.30 10.69
CA ILE A 304 28.91 16.33 10.25
C ILE A 304 28.64 17.64 9.54
N GLU A 305 27.97 17.58 8.39
CA GLU A 305 27.63 18.78 7.63
C GLU A 305 26.34 19.41 8.14
N LYS A 306 26.47 20.27 9.16
CA LYS A 306 25.34 20.88 9.88
C LYS A 306 24.54 21.89 9.04
N TRP A 307 25.12 22.47 7.98
CA TRP A 307 24.45 23.47 7.17
C TRP A 307 23.40 22.86 6.24
N ASP A 308 23.71 21.71 5.63
CA ASP A 308 22.73 20.96 4.85
C ASP A 308 21.63 20.40 5.74
N LEU A 309 22.00 19.89 6.92
CA LEU A 309 21.04 19.42 7.91
C LEU A 309 20.09 20.55 8.39
N TYR A 310 20.58 21.79 8.49
CA TYR A 310 19.75 22.95 8.79
C TYR A 310 18.70 23.22 7.69
N ARG A 311 19.07 23.09 6.41
CA ARG A 311 18.11 23.22 5.28
C ARG A 311 17.06 22.11 5.32
N VAL A 312 17.47 20.88 5.60
CA VAL A 312 16.54 19.75 5.79
C VAL A 312 15.60 19.99 6.97
N ALA A 313 16.11 20.50 8.10
CA ALA A 313 15.30 20.82 9.26
C ALA A 313 14.20 21.85 8.94
N GLN A 314 14.53 22.89 8.18
CA GLN A 314 13.56 23.88 7.73
C GLN A 314 12.47 23.25 6.85
N TYR A 315 12.84 22.37 5.93
CA TYR A 315 11.90 21.65 5.07
C TYR A 315 10.95 20.75 5.87
N CYS A 316 11.43 20.08 6.92
CA CYS A 316 10.60 19.28 7.83
C CYS A 316 9.56 20.13 8.58
N ASP A 317 9.91 21.36 8.96
CA ASP A 317 9.05 22.28 9.70
C ASP A 317 8.08 23.07 8.81
N GLU A 318 8.20 23.00 7.49
CA GLU A 318 7.29 23.69 6.58
C GLU A 318 5.83 23.24 6.79
N LEU A 319 4.92 24.21 6.87
CA LEU A 319 3.51 23.96 7.14
C LEU A 319 2.77 23.52 5.86
N VAL A 320 2.36 22.26 5.84
CA VAL A 320 1.58 21.63 4.76
C VAL A 320 0.12 21.41 5.18
N PRO A 321 -0.84 21.25 4.25
CA PRO A 321 -2.24 20.96 4.58
C PRO A 321 -2.39 19.70 5.44
N ASP A 322 -3.24 19.77 6.47
CA ASP A 322 -3.46 18.69 7.43
C ASP A 322 -4.38 17.56 6.92
N GLY A 323 -4.96 17.70 5.72
CA GLY A 323 -5.78 16.67 5.09
C GLY A 323 -7.20 16.50 5.64
N TYR A 324 -7.62 17.27 6.66
CA TYR A 324 -8.98 17.22 7.23
C TYR A 324 -9.98 18.17 6.54
N GLY A 325 -9.50 18.98 5.60
CA GLY A 325 -10.30 19.99 4.89
C GLY A 325 -10.31 21.34 5.61
N GLY A 326 -10.47 22.43 4.85
CA GLY A 326 -10.36 23.80 5.36
C GLY A 326 -8.93 24.37 5.24
N ASN A 327 -8.54 25.25 6.16
CA ASN A 327 -7.25 25.96 6.14
C ASN A 327 -6.24 25.42 7.18
N GLY A 328 -6.51 24.25 7.76
CA GLY A 328 -5.63 23.62 8.75
C GLY A 328 -4.28 23.25 8.14
N LYS A 329 -3.22 23.41 8.92
CA LYS A 329 -1.84 23.11 8.52
C LYS A 329 -1.06 22.45 9.63
N GLU A 330 -0.05 21.70 9.25
CA GLU A 330 0.82 20.96 10.16
C GLU A 330 2.27 20.92 9.64
N PRO A 331 3.28 20.72 10.50
CA PRO A 331 4.66 20.48 10.04
C PRO A 331 4.75 19.26 9.13
N ARG A 332 5.55 19.35 8.06
CA ARG A 332 5.71 18.31 7.04
C ARG A 332 6.13 16.95 7.61
N PHE A 333 7.17 16.94 8.44
CA PHE A 333 7.73 15.74 9.06
C PHE A 333 8.08 15.99 10.52
N LEU A 334 7.67 15.06 11.39
CA LEU A 334 8.06 15.02 12.80
C LEU A 334 8.70 13.66 13.11
N CYS A 335 9.37 13.58 14.26
CA CYS A 335 10.10 12.42 14.74
C CYS A 335 9.70 12.09 16.17
N ASP A 336 8.58 11.38 16.30
CA ASP A 336 8.09 10.90 17.60
C ASP A 336 8.41 9.40 17.72
N VAL A 337 9.68 9.07 18.00
CA VAL A 337 10.17 7.69 18.10
C VAL A 337 10.53 7.32 19.53
N TYR A 338 10.38 6.04 19.88
CA TYR A 338 11.00 5.44 21.05
C TYR A 338 11.86 4.25 20.58
N ILE A 339 13.15 4.26 20.92
CA ILE A 339 14.11 3.24 20.50
C ILE A 339 14.23 2.21 21.63
N GLN A 340 13.70 1.00 21.40
CA GLN A 340 13.60 -0.04 22.44
C GLN A 340 14.66 -1.15 22.34
N SER A 341 15.22 -1.36 21.17
CA SER A 341 16.18 -2.43 20.88
C SER A 341 17.46 -1.86 20.28
N GLN A 342 18.58 -2.53 20.57
CA GLN A 342 19.86 -2.20 19.96
C GLN A 342 19.86 -2.61 18.50
N GLU A 343 20.31 -1.70 17.64
CA GLU A 343 20.48 -1.93 16.20
C GLU A 343 21.82 -1.37 15.73
N THR A 344 22.22 -1.70 14.51
CA THR A 344 23.44 -1.13 13.95
C THR A 344 23.28 0.40 13.81
N ALA A 345 24.28 1.16 14.23
CA ALA A 345 24.20 2.62 14.23
C ALA A 345 23.89 3.20 12.84
N TYR A 346 24.43 2.59 11.78
CA TYR A 346 24.15 3.01 10.41
C TYR A 346 22.68 2.79 10.02
N GLN A 347 22.08 1.67 10.45
CA GLN A 347 20.67 1.39 10.21
C GLN A 347 19.78 2.41 10.94
N VAL A 348 20.03 2.67 12.23
CA VAL A 348 19.28 3.66 13.01
C VAL A 348 19.35 5.05 12.38
N LEU A 349 20.55 5.48 11.94
CA LEU A 349 20.71 6.77 11.28
C LEU A 349 19.93 6.84 9.95
N ASN A 350 19.93 5.75 9.17
CA ASN A 350 19.14 5.69 7.93
C ASN A 350 17.63 5.65 8.19
N ASP A 351 17.18 4.97 9.23
CA ASP A 351 15.76 4.91 9.61
C ASP A 351 15.26 6.30 10.02
N ILE A 352 16.06 7.06 10.77
CA ILE A 352 15.74 8.45 11.11
C ILE A 352 15.83 9.37 9.88
N ALA A 353 16.80 9.16 8.99
CA ALA A 353 16.90 9.92 7.74
C ALA A 353 15.70 9.66 6.80
N ALA A 354 15.17 8.42 6.79
CA ALA A 354 14.02 8.04 5.99
C ALA A 354 12.76 8.83 6.35
N ILE A 355 12.64 9.34 7.58
CA ILE A 355 11.52 10.20 8.03
C ILE A 355 11.37 11.42 7.11
N PHE A 356 12.48 12.09 6.78
CA PHE A 356 12.49 13.22 5.85
C PHE A 356 12.86 12.82 4.42
N ARG A 357 12.64 11.54 4.07
CA ARG A 357 12.96 10.96 2.74
C ARG A 357 14.43 11.17 2.36
N GLY A 358 15.30 11.05 3.35
CA GLY A 358 16.72 11.29 3.19
C GLY A 358 17.55 10.02 3.11
N MET A 359 18.81 10.23 2.76
CA MET A 359 19.86 9.23 2.74
C MET A 359 21.08 9.76 3.49
N THR A 360 21.74 8.86 4.22
CA THR A 360 22.99 9.14 4.93
C THR A 360 24.15 8.57 4.13
N PHE A 361 25.22 9.34 3.94
CA PHE A 361 26.42 8.86 3.26
C PHE A 361 27.69 9.49 3.84
N TRP A 362 28.81 8.80 3.65
CA TRP A 362 30.12 9.28 4.08
C TRP A 362 30.88 9.91 2.91
N ALA A 363 31.22 11.19 3.01
CA ALA A 363 32.00 11.91 2.01
C ALA A 363 32.79 13.05 2.67
N ASP A 364 33.96 13.39 2.12
CA ASP A 364 34.85 14.45 2.64
C ASP A 364 35.20 14.33 4.13
N ASN A 365 35.33 13.09 4.61
CA ASN A 365 35.55 12.75 6.03
C ASN A 365 34.44 13.29 6.97
N LYS A 366 33.23 13.43 6.43
CA LYS A 366 32.02 13.85 7.15
C LYS A 366 30.86 12.88 6.87
N VAL A 367 29.97 12.80 7.84
CA VAL A 367 28.60 12.32 7.65
C VAL A 367 27.82 13.41 6.93
N ASN A 368 27.32 13.08 5.75
CA ASN A 368 26.47 13.94 4.95
C ASN A 368 25.06 13.34 4.90
N VAL A 369 24.08 14.23 4.81
CA VAL A 369 22.67 13.88 4.72
C VAL A 369 22.07 14.67 3.56
N SER A 370 21.34 13.96 2.70
CA SER A 370 20.53 14.58 1.65
C SER A 370 19.08 14.17 1.82
N ALA A 371 18.15 15.08 1.56
CA ALA A 371 16.71 14.81 1.57
C ALA A 371 16.10 14.91 0.17
N ASP A 372 15.04 14.14 -0.09
CA ASP A 372 14.21 14.33 -1.28
C ASP A 372 13.29 15.56 -1.11
N MET A 373 13.84 16.72 -1.45
CA MET A 373 13.20 18.03 -1.38
C MET A 373 13.47 18.86 -2.64
N PRO A 374 12.68 19.92 -2.91
CA PRO A 374 12.92 20.83 -4.02
C PRO A 374 14.33 21.42 -3.98
N ASP A 375 15.05 21.33 -5.09
CA ASP A 375 16.34 21.99 -5.24
C ASP A 375 16.55 22.40 -6.71
N THR A 376 17.57 23.22 -6.94
CA THR A 376 17.94 23.67 -8.28
C THR A 376 18.84 22.68 -8.99
N ILE A 377 18.95 22.82 -10.32
CA ILE A 377 19.87 22.00 -11.13
C ILE A 377 21.31 22.30 -10.69
N TYR A 378 21.97 21.29 -10.12
CA TYR A 378 23.34 21.38 -9.64
C TYR A 378 24.35 21.32 -10.79
N ARG A 379 24.16 20.38 -11.71
CA ARG A 379 25.05 20.17 -12.88
C ARG A 379 24.29 19.69 -14.11
N THR A 380 24.78 20.03 -15.30
CA THR A 380 24.23 19.53 -16.57
C THR A 380 25.18 18.58 -17.32
N PHE A 381 24.60 17.56 -17.95
CA PHE A 381 25.27 16.57 -18.78
C PHE A 381 24.56 16.42 -20.13
N THR A 382 25.31 16.10 -21.17
CA THR A 382 24.87 16.02 -22.57
C THR A 382 25.58 14.88 -23.27
N ASN A 383 25.15 14.50 -24.47
CA ASN A 383 25.90 13.53 -25.29
C ASN A 383 27.37 13.97 -25.56
N ALA A 384 27.74 15.25 -25.38
CA ALA A 384 29.09 15.77 -25.64
C ALA A 384 30.08 15.65 -24.45
N ASN A 385 29.59 15.38 -23.24
CA ASN A 385 30.44 15.14 -22.06
C ASN A 385 30.13 13.80 -21.35
N ILE A 386 29.24 13.00 -21.94
CA ILE A 386 29.05 11.59 -21.60
C ILE A 386 29.99 10.75 -22.47
N VAL A 387 30.68 9.78 -21.87
CA VAL A 387 31.57 8.85 -22.59
C VAL A 387 30.75 8.12 -23.66
N ASN A 388 31.25 8.12 -24.90
CA ASN A 388 30.55 7.61 -26.09
C ASN A 388 29.19 8.26 -26.39
N GLY A 389 28.80 9.31 -25.67
CA GLY A 389 27.53 10.03 -25.83
C GLY A 389 26.29 9.16 -25.60
N LYS A 390 26.39 8.06 -24.86
CA LYS A 390 25.32 7.06 -24.71
C LYS A 390 24.99 6.81 -23.23
N PRO A 391 24.01 7.51 -22.67
CA PRO A 391 23.44 7.10 -21.39
C PRO A 391 22.69 5.78 -21.51
N THR A 392 22.65 5.03 -20.43
CA THR A 392 21.85 3.80 -20.30
C THR A 392 20.63 4.09 -19.42
N TYR A 393 19.48 3.55 -19.82
CA TYR A 393 18.23 3.69 -19.10
C TYR A 393 17.72 2.33 -18.64
N SER A 394 17.23 2.27 -17.41
CA SER A 394 16.60 1.08 -16.84
C SER A 394 15.32 1.45 -16.09
N GLY A 395 14.49 0.46 -15.83
CA GLY A 395 13.28 0.60 -15.01
C GLY A 395 12.99 -0.73 -14.31
N GLY A 396 12.16 -0.66 -13.28
CA GLY A 396 11.64 -1.81 -12.56
C GLY A 396 10.67 -2.64 -13.39
N SER A 397 10.58 -3.91 -13.01
CA SER A 397 9.62 -4.87 -13.59
C SER A 397 8.20 -4.35 -13.45
N ILE A 398 7.33 -4.69 -14.42
CA ILE A 398 5.91 -4.41 -14.31
C ILE A 398 5.32 -5.02 -13.04
N GLN A 399 5.84 -6.14 -12.52
CA GLN A 399 5.36 -6.77 -11.29
C GLN A 399 5.55 -5.87 -10.06
N ASN A 400 6.57 -5.02 -10.08
CA ASN A 400 6.90 -4.10 -8.99
C ASN A 400 6.20 -2.74 -9.12
N ARG A 401 5.12 -2.67 -9.92
CA ARG A 401 4.26 -1.48 -10.03
C ARG A 401 3.20 -1.53 -8.94
N TYR A 402 3.52 -0.97 -7.79
CA TYR A 402 2.58 -0.85 -6.68
C TYR A 402 1.52 0.20 -7.02
N THR A 403 0.29 -0.10 -6.66
CA THR A 403 -0.88 0.75 -6.92
C THR A 403 -1.60 1.13 -5.64
N GLN A 404 -1.21 0.51 -4.53
CA GLN A 404 -1.71 0.75 -3.19
C GLN A 404 -0.56 0.63 -2.19
N ALA A 405 -0.46 1.58 -1.27
CA ALA A 405 0.47 1.55 -0.15
C ALA A 405 -0.33 1.41 1.15
N LEU A 406 0.03 0.43 1.97
CA LEU A 406 -0.48 0.25 3.33
C LEU A 406 0.56 0.84 4.27
N VAL A 407 0.29 2.05 4.77
CA VAL A 407 1.26 2.81 5.55
C VAL A 407 0.97 2.64 7.04
N SER A 408 1.82 1.95 7.77
CA SER A 408 1.68 1.83 9.22
C SER A 408 2.19 3.09 9.92
N PHE A 409 1.41 3.65 10.84
CA PHE A 409 1.77 4.80 11.66
C PHE A 409 1.26 4.59 13.10
N THR A 410 1.85 5.27 14.08
CA THR A 410 1.50 5.09 15.49
C THR A 410 0.40 6.05 15.90
N ASP A 411 -0.80 5.56 16.18
CA ASP A 411 -1.94 6.41 16.56
C ASP A 411 -1.90 6.74 18.07
N THR A 412 -1.65 8.02 18.39
CA THR A 412 -1.57 8.51 19.78
C THR A 412 -2.90 8.49 20.53
N ASP A 413 -4.02 8.56 19.82
CA ASP A 413 -5.37 8.50 20.38
C ASP A 413 -5.79 7.04 20.63
N ASN A 414 -5.22 6.09 19.87
CA ASN A 414 -5.37 4.65 20.09
C ASN A 414 -4.21 4.07 20.93
N HIS A 415 -3.90 4.73 22.05
CA HIS A 415 -2.88 4.27 23.02
C HIS A 415 -1.48 4.03 22.43
N SER A 416 -1.13 4.73 21.34
CA SER A 416 0.14 4.55 20.62
C SER A 416 0.32 3.15 20.04
N ASN A 417 -0.79 2.50 19.65
CA ASN A 417 -0.74 1.29 18.82
C ASN A 417 -0.57 1.66 17.34
N ASP A 418 -0.02 0.74 16.56
CA ASP A 418 0.15 0.95 15.12
C ASP A 418 -1.17 0.73 14.36
N GLU A 419 -1.55 1.72 13.56
CA GLU A 419 -2.66 1.68 12.62
C GLU A 419 -2.17 1.77 11.17
N ILE A 420 -3.01 1.33 10.22
CA ILE A 420 -2.68 1.31 8.79
C ILE A 420 -3.51 2.36 8.05
N GLU A 421 -2.85 3.27 7.36
CA GLU A 421 -3.47 4.18 6.40
C GLU A 421 -3.33 3.63 4.97
N PRO A 422 -4.43 3.18 4.34
CA PRO A 422 -4.40 2.69 2.96
C PRO A 422 -4.44 3.85 1.96
N VAL A 423 -3.41 3.97 1.13
CA VAL A 423 -3.31 4.96 0.06
C VAL A 423 -3.38 4.24 -1.28
N ALA A 424 -4.24 4.69 -2.19
CA ALA A 424 -4.42 4.06 -3.50
C ALA A 424 -4.30 5.08 -4.65
N ASP A 425 -3.60 4.70 -5.71
CA ASP A 425 -3.64 5.42 -6.98
C ASP A 425 -4.61 4.70 -7.94
N LEU A 426 -5.80 5.28 -8.11
CA LEU A 426 -6.86 4.69 -8.94
C LEU A 426 -6.49 4.59 -10.43
N LYS A 427 -5.61 5.47 -10.94
CA LYS A 427 -5.16 5.41 -12.35
C LYS A 427 -4.24 4.21 -12.54
N LEU A 428 -3.28 4.03 -11.63
CA LEU A 428 -2.39 2.88 -11.66
C LEU A 428 -3.14 1.57 -11.41
N GLN A 429 -4.11 1.55 -10.49
CA GLN A 429 -4.97 0.38 -10.23
C GLN A 429 -5.76 -0.04 -11.47
N ARG A 430 -6.37 0.90 -12.20
CA ARG A 430 -7.08 0.59 -13.46
C ARG A 430 -6.16 -0.03 -14.52
N ARG A 431 -4.88 0.32 -14.51
CA ARG A 431 -3.90 -0.16 -15.48
C ARG A 431 -3.23 -1.48 -15.09
N TYR A 432 -2.89 -1.66 -13.82
CA TYR A 432 -2.06 -2.76 -13.33
C TYR A 432 -2.78 -3.71 -12.36
N GLY A 433 -4.06 -3.45 -12.04
CA GLY A 433 -4.78 -4.12 -10.97
C GLY A 433 -4.34 -3.65 -9.59
N VAL A 434 -4.88 -4.26 -8.53
CA VAL A 434 -4.49 -3.94 -7.14
C VAL A 434 -3.19 -4.65 -6.79
N ARG A 435 -2.14 -3.89 -6.53
CA ARG A 435 -0.83 -4.36 -6.05
C ARG A 435 -0.39 -3.53 -4.85
N LYS A 436 -0.17 -4.21 -3.74
CA LYS A 436 0.05 -3.60 -2.42
C LYS A 436 1.53 -3.55 -2.11
N MET A 437 1.98 -2.45 -1.50
CA MET A 437 3.23 -2.36 -0.76
C MET A 437 2.94 -2.03 0.70
N ASP A 438 3.71 -2.61 1.61
CA ASP A 438 3.69 -2.25 3.02
C ASP A 438 4.79 -1.22 3.27
N LEU A 439 4.46 -0.13 3.97
CA LEU A 439 5.38 0.94 4.29
C LEU A 439 5.28 1.27 5.78
N SER A 440 6.38 1.12 6.52
CA SER A 440 6.42 1.58 7.91
C SER A 440 6.80 3.06 7.97
N ALA A 441 5.89 3.90 8.44
CA ALA A 441 6.14 5.32 8.65
C ALA A 441 6.76 5.55 10.04
N ILE A 442 8.06 5.27 10.15
CA ILE A 442 8.83 5.50 11.39
C ILE A 442 8.66 6.95 11.86
N GLY A 443 8.41 7.12 13.16
CA GLY A 443 8.24 8.42 13.82
C GLY A 443 6.98 9.19 13.44
N CYS A 444 6.08 8.59 12.67
CA CYS A 444 4.84 9.20 12.21
C CYS A 444 3.70 8.89 13.19
N THR A 445 3.12 9.94 13.79
CA THR A 445 1.96 9.86 14.68
C THR A 445 0.67 10.37 14.06
N ARG A 446 0.74 10.85 12.80
CA ARG A 446 -0.33 11.59 12.13
C ARG A 446 -0.76 10.86 10.87
N ARG A 447 -2.05 10.56 10.80
CA ARG A 447 -2.65 9.84 9.67
C ARG A 447 -2.46 10.57 8.33
N SER A 448 -2.58 11.90 8.33
CA SER A 448 -2.36 12.75 7.14
C SER A 448 -0.94 12.66 6.60
N GLU A 449 0.06 12.64 7.48
CA GLU A 449 1.46 12.43 7.11
C GLU A 449 1.68 11.01 6.56
N ALA A 450 1.09 9.99 7.19
CA ALA A 450 1.13 8.61 6.68
C ALA A 450 0.55 8.53 5.25
N ASN A 451 -0.57 9.22 4.99
CA ASN A 451 -1.16 9.31 3.66
C ASN A 451 -0.18 9.95 2.64
N ARG A 452 0.47 11.06 3.00
CA ARG A 452 1.48 11.72 2.13
C ARG A 452 2.69 10.82 1.88
N ARG A 453 3.17 10.07 2.88
CA ARG A 453 4.26 9.09 2.70
C ARG A 453 3.86 7.97 1.74
N GLY A 454 2.62 7.46 1.83
CA GLY A 454 2.09 6.48 0.88
C GLY A 454 1.97 7.01 -0.55
N ARG A 455 1.48 8.25 -0.72
CA ARG A 455 1.42 8.90 -2.05
C ARG A 455 2.81 9.08 -2.65
N TRP A 456 3.77 9.52 -1.86
CA TRP A 456 5.17 9.64 -2.29
C TRP A 456 5.74 8.29 -2.74
N ALA A 457 5.51 7.22 -1.98
CA ALA A 457 6.01 5.90 -2.32
C ALA A 457 5.41 5.38 -3.64
N LEU A 458 4.09 5.53 -3.84
CA LEU A 458 3.41 5.15 -5.08
C LEU A 458 3.86 6.00 -6.28
N LEU A 459 3.97 7.32 -6.10
CA LEU A 459 4.39 8.24 -7.17
C LEU A 459 5.82 7.99 -7.61
N THR A 460 6.73 7.76 -6.66
CA THR A 460 8.14 7.46 -6.94
C THR A 460 8.27 6.08 -7.59
N ASN A 461 7.47 5.08 -7.16
CA ASN A 461 7.43 3.77 -7.81
C ASN A 461 6.86 3.81 -9.24
N ALA A 462 5.89 4.69 -9.50
CA ALA A 462 5.36 4.92 -10.84
C ALA A 462 6.42 5.54 -11.77
N ASN A 463 7.27 6.41 -11.22
CA ASN A 463 8.35 7.10 -11.91
C ASN A 463 9.71 6.44 -11.62
N ASP A 464 9.93 5.24 -12.16
CA ASP A 464 11.08 4.39 -11.82
C ASP A 464 12.23 4.42 -12.86
N ARG A 465 12.18 5.33 -13.83
CA ARG A 465 13.24 5.42 -14.83
C ARG A 465 14.54 5.82 -14.14
N MET A 466 15.53 4.95 -14.22
CA MET A 466 16.89 5.21 -13.79
C MET A 466 17.77 5.53 -15.00
N ILE A 467 18.80 6.33 -14.77
CA ILE A 467 19.84 6.62 -15.75
C ILE A 467 21.20 6.23 -15.18
N SER A 468 22.07 5.68 -16.03
CA SER A 468 23.48 5.44 -15.71
C SER A 468 24.37 5.81 -16.89
N PHE A 469 25.44 6.57 -16.63
CA PHE A 469 26.41 6.95 -17.65
C PHE A 469 27.78 7.24 -17.04
N ALA A 470 28.85 7.04 -17.83
CA ALA A 470 30.19 7.46 -17.49
C ALA A 470 30.51 8.86 -18.05
N THR A 471 31.26 9.65 -17.30
CA THR A 471 31.76 10.98 -17.69
C THR A 471 33.22 11.13 -17.23
N GLY A 472 33.93 12.17 -17.69
CA GLY A 472 35.29 12.44 -17.23
C GLY A 472 35.33 13.04 -15.81
N LEU A 473 36.35 13.85 -15.51
CA LEU A 473 36.53 14.50 -14.20
C LEU A 473 35.32 15.34 -13.72
N GLU A 474 34.42 15.75 -14.62
CA GLU A 474 33.19 16.45 -14.25
C GLU A 474 32.25 15.60 -13.38
N GLY A 475 32.39 14.28 -13.39
CA GLY A 475 31.59 13.39 -12.56
C GLY A 475 32.00 13.35 -11.09
N ALA A 476 33.16 13.92 -10.73
CA ALA A 476 33.56 14.12 -9.34
C ALA A 476 32.97 15.39 -8.70
N ILE A 477 32.28 16.24 -9.48
CA ILE A 477 31.68 17.50 -9.01
C ILE A 477 30.35 17.26 -8.27
N PRO A 478 29.36 16.51 -8.81
CA PRO A 478 28.14 16.22 -8.07
C PRO A 478 28.39 15.24 -6.91
N SER A 479 27.45 15.20 -5.97
CA SER A 479 27.39 14.24 -4.87
C SER A 479 26.02 13.54 -4.87
N PRO A 480 25.87 12.38 -4.21
CA PRO A 480 24.55 11.79 -3.97
C PRO A 480 23.56 12.81 -3.39
N GLY A 481 22.34 12.82 -3.92
CA GLY A 481 21.31 13.78 -3.56
C GLY A 481 21.17 14.98 -4.50
N HIS A 482 22.22 15.38 -5.23
CA HIS A 482 22.14 16.52 -6.16
C HIS A 482 21.23 16.23 -7.36
N ILE A 483 20.53 17.27 -7.84
CA ILE A 483 19.73 17.22 -9.05
C ILE A 483 20.60 17.56 -10.25
N ILE A 484 20.67 16.66 -11.22
CA ILE A 484 21.38 16.86 -12.48
C ILE A 484 20.39 16.94 -13.64
N ALA A 485 20.72 17.75 -14.64
CA ALA A 485 19.95 17.81 -15.88
C ALA A 485 20.70 17.05 -16.98
N VAL A 486 20.01 16.18 -17.71
CA VAL A 486 20.60 15.36 -18.77
C VAL A 486 19.89 15.64 -20.10
N ALA A 487 20.64 16.18 -21.06
CA ALA A 487 20.18 16.37 -22.43
C ALA A 487 20.68 15.22 -23.31
N ASP A 488 19.83 14.20 -23.47
CA ASP A 488 20.05 13.12 -24.43
C ASP A 488 19.27 13.38 -25.72
N SER A 489 19.98 13.80 -26.76
CA SER A 489 19.42 14.07 -28.10
C SER A 489 18.75 12.84 -28.73
N ALA A 490 19.22 11.62 -28.44
CA ALA A 490 18.67 10.39 -29.00
C ALA A 490 17.28 10.09 -28.42
N LEU A 491 17.06 10.35 -27.14
CA LEU A 491 15.77 10.21 -26.47
C LEU A 491 14.85 11.41 -26.77
N ALA A 492 15.41 12.61 -26.81
CA ALA A 492 14.66 13.84 -27.03
C ALA A 492 14.14 13.97 -28.48
N GLY A 493 14.83 13.38 -29.46
CA GLY A 493 14.51 13.53 -30.89
C GLY A 493 14.96 14.88 -31.48
N ARG A 494 15.72 15.68 -30.71
CA ARG A 494 16.18 17.03 -31.05
C ARG A 494 17.49 17.30 -30.31
N ASP A 495 18.41 18.03 -30.94
CA ASP A 495 19.65 18.48 -30.30
C ASP A 495 19.33 19.55 -29.24
N THR A 496 19.40 19.16 -27.96
CA THR A 496 19.10 20.03 -26.80
C THR A 496 20.30 20.32 -25.91
N GLY A 497 21.51 19.91 -26.31
CA GLY A 497 22.73 20.19 -25.56
C GLY A 497 24.00 20.06 -26.40
N GLY A 498 25.10 20.61 -25.88
CA GLY A 498 26.40 20.63 -26.57
C GLY A 498 27.47 21.40 -25.80
N ARG A 499 28.43 21.99 -26.53
CA ARG A 499 29.52 22.82 -25.97
C ARG A 499 29.54 24.25 -26.51
N ILE A 500 30.01 25.18 -25.70
CA ILE A 500 30.15 26.59 -26.08
C ILE A 500 31.42 26.79 -26.91
N SER A 501 31.29 27.48 -28.04
CA SER A 501 32.40 27.84 -28.94
C SER A 501 33.09 29.14 -28.51
N SER A 502 32.31 30.18 -28.17
CA SER A 502 32.82 31.46 -27.68
C SER A 502 31.74 32.26 -26.95
N VAL A 503 32.16 33.21 -26.11
CA VAL A 503 31.25 34.09 -25.34
C VAL A 503 31.65 35.55 -25.52
N GLU A 504 30.65 36.41 -25.73
CA GLU A 504 30.78 37.87 -25.75
C GLU A 504 29.65 38.49 -24.92
N GLY A 505 29.88 38.66 -23.61
CA GLY A 505 28.86 39.13 -22.66
C GLY A 505 27.60 38.27 -22.71
N ARG A 506 26.46 38.86 -23.10
CA ARG A 506 25.17 38.17 -23.25
C ARG A 506 25.04 37.31 -24.52
N LYS A 507 26.00 37.36 -25.43
CA LYS A 507 25.99 36.55 -26.67
C LYS A 507 26.81 35.29 -26.47
N ILE A 508 26.13 34.15 -26.46
CA ILE A 508 26.73 32.83 -26.33
C ILE A 508 26.74 32.18 -27.72
N THR A 509 27.92 31.87 -28.25
CA THR A 509 28.07 31.16 -29.52
C THR A 509 28.19 29.68 -29.25
N LEU A 510 27.19 28.89 -29.67
CA LEU A 510 27.14 27.44 -29.50
C LEU A 510 27.99 26.73 -30.57
N ASP A 511 28.34 25.47 -30.33
CA ASP A 511 29.05 24.59 -31.27
C ASP A 511 28.25 24.34 -32.57
N ARG A 512 26.92 24.42 -32.51
CA ARG A 512 26.01 24.09 -33.61
C ARG A 512 24.83 25.07 -33.75
N THR A 513 24.14 24.98 -34.89
CA THR A 513 22.84 25.66 -35.06
C THR A 513 21.78 24.80 -34.40
N THR A 514 20.95 25.39 -33.57
CA THR A 514 19.96 24.70 -32.74
C THR A 514 18.56 25.23 -33.01
N SER A 515 17.53 24.47 -32.67
CA SER A 515 16.12 24.89 -32.77
C SER A 515 15.66 25.79 -31.61
N ILE A 516 16.59 26.36 -30.84
CA ILE A 516 16.32 27.26 -29.71
C ILE A 516 15.57 28.50 -30.21
N LYS A 517 14.56 28.94 -29.46
CA LYS A 517 13.70 30.09 -29.73
C LYS A 517 13.82 31.13 -28.61
N ALA A 518 13.38 32.35 -28.88
CA ALA A 518 13.20 33.34 -27.81
C ALA A 518 12.11 32.84 -26.83
N GLY A 519 12.37 32.95 -25.53
CA GLY A 519 11.55 32.37 -24.46
C GLY A 519 12.17 31.13 -23.81
N ASP A 520 12.96 30.34 -24.55
CA ASP A 520 13.64 29.15 -24.03
C ASP A 520 14.64 29.50 -22.92
N ARG A 521 15.02 28.52 -22.10
CA ARG A 521 16.00 28.67 -21.03
C ARG A 521 17.32 27.98 -21.39
N LEU A 522 18.38 28.75 -21.58
CA LEU A 522 19.74 28.24 -21.81
C LEU A 522 20.47 28.06 -20.48
N ILE A 523 20.77 26.81 -20.14
CA ILE A 523 21.48 26.39 -18.93
C ILE A 523 22.94 26.08 -19.28
N VAL A 524 23.89 26.63 -18.52
CA VAL A 524 25.32 26.53 -18.79
C VAL A 524 26.09 26.13 -17.54
N ASN A 525 27.05 25.21 -17.68
CA ASN A 525 28.01 24.88 -16.63
C ASN A 525 29.08 25.97 -16.54
N LEU A 526 29.20 26.61 -15.38
CA LEU A 526 30.12 27.70 -15.10
C LEU A 526 31.44 27.21 -14.46
N PRO A 527 32.51 28.02 -14.51
CA PRO A 527 33.83 27.65 -13.95
C PRO A 527 33.87 27.51 -12.43
N ASP A 528 32.91 28.11 -11.71
CA ASP A 528 32.76 28.00 -10.27
C ASP A 528 32.11 26.67 -9.83
N GLY A 529 31.85 25.76 -10.77
CA GLY A 529 31.24 24.46 -10.53
C GLY A 529 29.72 24.44 -10.67
N LYS A 530 29.04 25.59 -10.71
CA LYS A 530 27.58 25.67 -10.74
C LYS A 530 27.01 25.59 -12.16
N SER A 531 25.73 25.26 -12.28
CA SER A 531 24.95 25.44 -13.50
C SER A 531 23.97 26.60 -13.35
N GLU A 532 23.95 27.52 -14.31
CA GLU A 532 23.01 28.65 -14.30
C GLU A 532 22.16 28.66 -15.57
N GLY A 533 20.86 28.93 -15.41
CA GLY A 533 19.91 29.12 -16.51
C GLY A 533 19.61 30.60 -16.77
N ARG A 534 19.52 31.00 -18.03
CA ARG A 534 19.08 32.33 -18.47
C ARG A 534 18.08 32.24 -19.61
N THR A 535 17.09 33.13 -19.61
CA THR A 535 16.08 33.21 -20.67
C THR A 535 16.71 33.72 -21.96
N VAL A 536 16.40 33.06 -23.07
CA VAL A 536 16.83 33.44 -24.42
C VAL A 536 15.95 34.57 -24.94
N THR A 537 16.57 35.64 -25.40
CA THR A 537 15.88 36.83 -25.93
C THR A 537 15.94 36.93 -27.45
N ALA A 538 17.00 36.40 -28.07
CA ALA A 538 17.16 36.35 -29.52
C ALA A 538 18.09 35.20 -29.93
N VAL A 539 17.88 34.66 -31.12
CA VAL A 539 18.70 33.60 -31.71
C VAL A 539 19.05 33.97 -33.15
N ASN A 540 20.34 33.89 -33.50
CA ASN A 540 20.84 34.06 -34.86
C ASN A 540 21.80 32.92 -35.20
N LYS A 541 21.27 31.87 -35.86
CA LYS A 541 22.00 30.63 -36.17
C LYS A 541 22.61 30.00 -34.90
N LYS A 542 23.93 30.10 -34.72
CA LYS A 542 24.65 29.56 -33.56
C LYS A 542 24.75 30.52 -32.38
N VAL A 543 24.40 31.79 -32.59
CA VAL A 543 24.54 32.84 -31.57
C VAL A 543 23.22 33.01 -30.84
N VAL A 544 23.23 32.70 -29.54
CA VAL A 544 22.09 32.84 -28.63
C VAL A 544 22.34 34.04 -27.72
N THR A 545 21.37 34.96 -27.65
CA THR A 545 21.45 36.14 -26.77
C THR A 545 20.57 35.94 -25.54
N VAL A 546 21.17 35.95 -24.35
CA VAL A 546 20.45 35.77 -23.09
C VAL A 546 20.00 37.09 -22.45
N SER A 547 19.05 37.01 -21.52
CA SER A 547 18.44 38.18 -20.86
C SER A 547 19.44 38.99 -20.05
N VAL A 548 20.26 38.33 -19.22
CA VAL A 548 21.31 38.91 -18.39
C VAL A 548 22.56 38.02 -18.42
N GLU A 549 23.73 38.60 -18.17
CA GLU A 549 24.99 37.86 -18.09
C GLU A 549 24.94 36.79 -16.97
N TYR A 550 25.76 35.75 -17.13
CA TYR A 550 25.98 34.75 -16.10
C TYR A 550 26.81 35.34 -14.95
N SER A 551 26.71 34.76 -13.75
CA SER A 551 27.48 35.25 -12.58
C SER A 551 29.00 35.22 -12.81
N GLN A 552 29.47 34.27 -13.60
CA GLN A 552 30.81 34.22 -14.19
C GLN A 552 30.72 34.03 -15.70
N ALA A 553 31.67 34.60 -16.44
CA ALA A 553 31.74 34.43 -17.89
C ALA A 553 31.95 32.95 -18.24
N PRO A 554 31.00 32.30 -18.97
CA PRO A 554 31.19 30.92 -19.40
C PRO A 554 32.44 30.77 -20.27
N GLN A 555 33.11 29.64 -20.11
CA GLN A 555 34.36 29.36 -20.83
C GLN A 555 34.09 28.64 -22.14
N LYS A 556 35.08 28.69 -23.04
CA LYS A 556 35.08 27.82 -24.22
C LYS A 556 35.02 26.35 -23.76
N GLU A 557 34.31 25.51 -24.52
CA GLU A 557 34.02 24.11 -24.22
C GLU A 557 33.09 23.86 -23.02
N ALA A 558 32.56 24.92 -22.36
CA ALA A 558 31.56 24.76 -21.32
C ALA A 558 30.30 24.09 -21.88
N VAL A 559 29.70 23.22 -21.08
CA VAL A 559 28.51 22.45 -21.45
C VAL A 559 27.28 23.34 -21.38
N TRP A 560 26.42 23.24 -22.39
CA TRP A 560 25.13 23.94 -22.43
C TRP A 560 23.99 22.96 -22.67
N VAL A 561 22.82 23.28 -22.12
CA VAL A 561 21.55 22.58 -22.29
C VAL A 561 20.43 23.60 -22.49
N VAL A 562 19.42 23.28 -23.29
CA VAL A 562 18.19 24.08 -23.41
C VAL A 562 17.01 23.36 -22.77
N ASP A 563 16.25 24.10 -21.94
CA ASP A 563 14.91 23.73 -21.49
C ASP A 563 13.89 24.61 -22.24
N SER A 564 12.95 23.97 -22.94
CA SER A 564 11.94 24.62 -23.79
C SER A 564 10.53 24.24 -23.34
N ASP A 565 9.54 25.06 -23.67
CA ASP A 565 8.12 24.75 -23.38
C ASP A 565 7.63 23.52 -24.16
N ASP A 566 8.14 23.32 -25.39
CA ASP A 566 7.78 22.20 -26.27
C ASP A 566 8.62 20.93 -26.04
N LEU A 567 9.70 21.03 -25.25
CA LEU A 567 10.61 19.93 -24.96
C LEU A 567 11.40 20.20 -23.69
N ALA A 568 11.01 19.55 -22.60
CA ALA A 568 11.62 19.72 -21.29
C ALA A 568 12.93 18.94 -21.17
N VAL A 569 13.88 19.54 -20.45
CA VAL A 569 15.10 18.83 -20.03
C VAL A 569 14.76 17.77 -18.98
N GLN A 570 15.40 16.61 -19.07
CA GLN A 570 15.20 15.56 -18.08
C GLN A 570 16.05 15.82 -16.84
N LEU A 571 15.43 15.71 -15.67
CA LEU A 571 16.08 15.85 -14.38
C LEU A 571 16.22 14.50 -13.70
N TYR A 572 17.36 14.29 -13.06
CA TYR A 572 17.65 13.08 -12.28
C TYR A 572 18.27 13.46 -10.94
N ARG A 573 17.85 12.80 -9.87
CA ARG A 573 18.53 12.88 -8.57
C ARG A 573 19.63 11.84 -8.54
N VAL A 574 20.85 12.25 -8.25
CA VAL A 574 22.01 11.34 -8.15
C VAL A 574 21.82 10.40 -6.96
N ILE A 575 21.91 9.10 -7.21
CA ILE A 575 21.85 8.06 -6.17
C ILE A 575 23.26 7.65 -5.78
N ASN A 576 24.13 7.46 -6.77
CA ASN A 576 25.48 6.96 -6.57
C ASN A 576 26.45 7.54 -7.60
N ILE A 577 27.71 7.68 -7.18
CA ILE A 577 28.84 8.06 -8.01
C ILE A 577 29.97 7.07 -7.71
N SER A 578 30.51 6.46 -8.75
CA SER A 578 31.63 5.53 -8.63
C SER A 578 32.83 6.03 -9.43
N ASP A 579 34.00 6.06 -8.80
CA ASP A 579 35.28 6.27 -9.48
C ASP A 579 35.70 4.97 -10.19
N ASN A 580 35.96 5.04 -11.49
CA ASN A 580 36.36 3.88 -12.30
C ASN A 580 37.88 3.64 -12.28
N GLY A 581 38.68 4.52 -11.66
CA GLY A 581 40.14 4.39 -11.56
C GLY A 581 40.91 4.77 -12.82
N ASP A 582 40.24 5.33 -13.83
CA ASP A 582 40.80 5.70 -15.14
C ASP A 582 40.54 7.17 -15.53
N ASN A 583 40.28 8.03 -14.53
CA ASN A 583 39.80 9.42 -14.67
C ASN A 583 38.38 9.56 -15.24
N THR A 584 37.59 8.48 -15.24
CA THR A 584 36.15 8.54 -15.48
C THR A 584 35.35 8.19 -14.23
N TYR A 585 34.15 8.76 -14.16
CA TYR A 585 33.21 8.56 -13.07
C TYR A 585 31.88 8.07 -13.64
N THR A 586 31.31 7.05 -13.02
CA THR A 586 29.98 6.53 -13.36
C THR A 586 28.95 7.16 -12.44
N ILE A 587 27.99 7.89 -13.01
CA ILE A 587 26.88 8.50 -12.29
C ILE A 587 25.62 7.66 -12.51
N SER A 588 24.94 7.31 -11.43
CA SER A 588 23.62 6.68 -11.45
C SER A 588 22.60 7.59 -10.78
N GLY A 589 21.42 7.75 -11.40
CA GLY A 589 20.35 8.61 -10.87
C GLY A 589 18.94 8.08 -11.11
N ALA A 590 18.01 8.46 -10.24
CA ALA A 590 16.57 8.26 -10.43
C ALA A 590 15.94 9.50 -11.05
N ILE A 591 14.92 9.31 -11.89
CA ILE A 591 14.16 10.43 -12.47
C ILE A 591 13.62 11.35 -11.37
N HIS A 592 13.70 12.65 -11.60
CA HIS A 592 13.25 13.67 -10.68
C HIS A 592 12.22 14.57 -11.38
N ASN A 593 11.09 14.81 -10.72
CA ASN A 593 10.08 15.77 -11.15
C ASN A 593 9.86 16.80 -10.03
N PRO A 594 10.15 18.10 -10.28
CA PRO A 594 9.94 19.16 -9.29
C PRO A 594 8.49 19.30 -8.80
N ASP A 595 7.50 18.95 -9.63
CA ASP A 595 6.08 19.11 -9.30
C ASP A 595 5.56 18.03 -8.33
N ASN A 596 6.36 17.00 -8.05
CA ASN A 596 5.97 15.90 -7.17
C ASN A 596 5.67 16.38 -5.74
N TYR A 597 6.41 17.37 -5.23
CA TYR A 597 6.30 17.81 -3.84
C TYR A 597 4.94 18.45 -3.57
N ASP A 598 4.54 19.43 -4.38
CA ASP A 598 3.24 20.09 -4.26
C ASP A 598 2.09 19.12 -4.55
N HIS A 599 2.28 18.17 -5.46
CA HIS A 599 1.31 17.11 -5.71
C HIS A 599 1.07 16.23 -4.48
N ILE A 600 2.15 15.81 -3.81
CA ILE A 600 2.07 14.97 -2.60
C ILE A 600 1.43 15.75 -1.44
N ASP A 601 1.86 16.99 -1.22
CA ASP A 601 1.47 17.77 -0.05
C ASP A 601 0.06 18.38 -0.17
N SER A 602 -0.31 18.87 -1.35
CA SER A 602 -1.55 19.63 -1.56
C SER A 602 -2.50 19.01 -2.60
N GLY A 603 -2.09 17.96 -3.30
CA GLY A 603 -2.85 17.40 -4.42
C GLY A 603 -2.80 18.24 -5.69
N ALA A 604 -1.82 19.15 -5.81
CA ALA A 604 -1.59 19.96 -7.02
C ALA A 604 -1.46 19.06 -8.26
N ARG A 605 -1.93 19.50 -9.42
CA ARG A 605 -1.81 18.72 -10.65
C ARG A 605 -0.36 18.75 -11.15
N ILE A 606 0.21 17.59 -11.44
CA ILE A 606 1.51 17.47 -12.12
C ILE A 606 1.32 17.88 -13.59
N ASP A 607 2.16 18.79 -14.08
CA ASP A 607 2.18 19.23 -15.47
C ASP A 607 3.38 18.58 -16.20
N GLU A 608 3.14 17.44 -16.84
CA GLU A 608 4.20 16.71 -17.54
C GLU A 608 4.50 17.36 -18.89
N ARG A 609 5.53 18.21 -18.91
CA ARG A 609 6.08 18.76 -20.16
C ARG A 609 6.71 17.63 -21.01
N PRO A 610 6.50 17.60 -22.35
CA PRO A 610 7.04 16.55 -23.20
C PRO A 610 8.56 16.45 -23.10
N ILE A 611 9.08 15.24 -22.96
CA ILE A 611 10.53 14.97 -22.92
C ILE A 611 11.08 14.41 -24.24
N THR A 612 10.21 14.19 -25.22
CA THR A 612 10.55 13.68 -26.55
C THR A 612 9.64 14.28 -27.61
N VAL A 613 10.19 14.59 -28.78
CA VAL A 613 9.43 14.96 -29.99
C VAL A 613 9.41 13.83 -31.02
N ILE A 614 9.86 12.63 -30.66
CA ILE A 614 9.80 11.46 -31.53
C ILE A 614 8.34 10.99 -31.64
N PRO A 615 7.74 10.93 -32.85
CA PRO A 615 6.35 10.51 -32.99
C PRO A 615 6.15 9.04 -32.54
N PRO A 616 5.06 8.72 -31.82
CA PRO A 616 4.79 7.35 -31.38
C PRO A 616 4.45 6.44 -32.56
N ASN A 617 4.82 5.15 -32.47
CA ASN A 617 4.53 4.14 -33.51
C ASN A 617 3.04 3.78 -33.64
N VAL A 618 2.20 4.19 -32.69
CA VAL A 618 0.76 3.93 -32.69
C VAL A 618 0.04 5.23 -32.31
N GLN A 619 -0.95 5.62 -33.11
CA GLN A 619 -1.74 6.82 -32.86
C GLN A 619 -3.00 6.48 -32.04
N PRO A 620 -3.23 7.07 -30.85
CA PRO A 620 -4.47 6.90 -30.11
C PRO A 620 -5.65 7.53 -30.86
N ALA A 621 -6.84 6.92 -30.71
CA ALA A 621 -8.06 7.42 -31.34
C ALA A 621 -8.63 8.67 -30.61
N PRO A 622 -9.30 9.58 -31.32
CA PRO A 622 -9.95 10.75 -30.72
C PRO A 622 -10.98 10.35 -29.66
N LYS A 623 -11.04 11.12 -28.56
CA LYS A 623 -12.03 10.94 -27.49
C LYS A 623 -13.19 11.91 -27.66
N ASN A 624 -14.32 11.59 -27.04
CA ASN A 624 -15.48 12.47 -26.92
C ASN A 624 -15.98 13.01 -28.27
N VAL A 625 -16.13 12.14 -29.28
CA VAL A 625 -16.77 12.51 -30.55
C VAL A 625 -18.26 12.77 -30.30
N ARG A 626 -18.71 14.01 -30.54
CA ARG A 626 -20.07 14.47 -30.24
C ARG A 626 -20.77 14.94 -31.50
N ILE A 627 -22.09 14.72 -31.53
CA ILE A 627 -22.99 15.20 -32.57
C ILE A 627 -23.93 16.23 -31.95
N SER A 628 -24.02 17.41 -32.55
CA SER A 628 -24.97 18.46 -32.20
C SER A 628 -25.57 19.10 -33.46
N SER A 629 -26.56 19.97 -33.28
CA SER A 629 -27.14 20.73 -34.39
C SER A 629 -27.60 22.11 -33.95
N TYR A 630 -27.54 23.07 -34.86
CA TYR A 630 -28.18 24.38 -34.71
C TYR A 630 -28.92 24.77 -36.00
N SER A 631 -29.87 25.69 -35.90
CA SER A 631 -30.65 26.18 -37.04
C SER A 631 -30.22 27.59 -37.41
N GLN A 632 -29.97 27.84 -38.69
CA GLN A 632 -29.65 29.16 -39.22
C GLN A 632 -30.69 29.56 -40.27
N VAL A 633 -31.06 30.85 -40.28
CA VAL A 633 -31.98 31.42 -41.27
C VAL A 633 -31.14 32.18 -42.29
N ASP A 634 -31.09 31.68 -43.53
CA ASP A 634 -30.55 32.43 -44.68
C ASP A 634 -31.70 32.76 -45.62
N GLN A 635 -31.80 34.02 -46.03
CA GLN A 635 -32.85 34.54 -46.93
C GLN A 635 -34.30 34.15 -46.53
N GLY A 636 -34.59 34.09 -45.23
CA GLY A 636 -35.94 33.80 -44.71
C GLY A 636 -36.31 32.33 -44.63
N ILE A 637 -35.38 31.40 -44.86
CA ILE A 637 -35.59 29.95 -44.73
C ILE A 637 -34.66 29.38 -43.65
N ALA A 638 -35.23 28.66 -42.68
CA ALA A 638 -34.47 27.96 -41.64
C ALA A 638 -33.92 26.62 -42.18
N PHE A 639 -32.61 26.41 -42.11
CA PHE A 639 -31.98 25.11 -42.32
C PHE A 639 -31.19 24.68 -41.08
N THR A 640 -31.29 23.39 -40.74
CA THR A 640 -30.55 22.78 -39.64
C THR A 640 -29.17 22.35 -40.15
N THR A 641 -28.12 22.65 -39.38
CA THR A 641 -26.73 22.25 -39.63
C THR A 641 -26.30 21.22 -38.59
N LEU A 642 -25.74 20.10 -39.06
CA LEU A 642 -25.05 19.12 -38.22
C LEU A 642 -23.67 19.67 -37.85
N ARG A 643 -23.34 19.64 -36.56
CA ARG A 643 -22.03 20.00 -36.04
C ARG A 643 -21.43 18.81 -35.30
N VAL A 644 -20.19 18.50 -35.62
CA VAL A 644 -19.42 17.43 -34.99
C VAL A 644 -18.18 18.03 -34.35
N ASP A 645 -17.91 17.68 -33.11
CA ASP A 645 -16.71 18.06 -32.38
C ASP A 645 -16.10 16.86 -31.64
N TRP A 646 -14.78 16.90 -31.41
CA TRP A 646 -14.04 15.88 -30.66
C TRP A 646 -12.88 16.49 -29.89
N GLU A 647 -12.30 15.75 -28.95
CA GLU A 647 -11.09 16.16 -28.24
C GLU A 647 -9.83 15.80 -29.04
N ALA A 648 -8.80 16.64 -28.88
CA ALA A 648 -7.52 16.40 -29.53
C ALA A 648 -6.90 15.07 -29.08
N ALA A 649 -6.56 14.21 -30.04
CA ALA A 649 -5.80 13.01 -29.78
C ALA A 649 -4.32 13.37 -29.58
N GLU A 650 -3.69 12.73 -28.60
CA GLU A 650 -2.28 12.96 -28.29
C GLU A 650 -1.40 12.68 -29.52
N SER A 651 -0.42 13.56 -29.78
CA SER A 651 0.50 13.48 -30.94
C SER A 651 -0.15 13.51 -32.34
N ALA A 652 -1.44 13.85 -32.44
CA ALA A 652 -2.14 13.97 -33.73
C ALA A 652 -1.87 15.33 -34.40
N ILE A 653 -1.56 15.30 -35.70
CA ILE A 653 -1.40 16.49 -36.54
C ILE A 653 -2.59 16.72 -37.48
N ALA A 654 -3.42 15.69 -37.70
CA ALA A 654 -4.60 15.74 -38.56
C ALA A 654 -5.65 14.69 -38.16
N TYR A 655 -6.88 14.87 -38.65
CA TYR A 655 -8.02 14.01 -38.43
C TYR A 655 -8.73 13.70 -39.75
N GLU A 656 -9.26 12.49 -39.84
CA GLU A 656 -10.18 12.06 -40.89
C GLU A 656 -11.49 11.65 -40.25
N ALA A 657 -12.61 12.10 -40.81
CA ALA A 657 -13.94 11.88 -40.28
C ALA A 657 -14.90 11.41 -41.36
N GLU A 658 -15.89 10.61 -40.96
CA GLU A 658 -16.96 10.11 -41.79
C GLU A 658 -18.30 10.20 -41.06
N TRP A 659 -19.39 10.45 -41.79
CA TRP A 659 -20.73 10.51 -41.21
C TRP A 659 -21.76 9.77 -42.06
N ARG A 660 -22.85 9.32 -41.43
CA ARG A 660 -23.99 8.68 -42.11
C ARG A 660 -25.31 8.99 -41.40
N ARG A 661 -26.42 8.81 -42.11
CA ARG A 661 -27.81 8.96 -41.61
C ARG A 661 -28.58 7.65 -41.79
N ASP A 662 -29.34 7.24 -40.78
CA ASP A 662 -30.28 6.10 -40.80
C ASP A 662 -29.69 4.80 -41.38
N ASN A 663 -28.47 4.44 -40.95
CA ASN A 663 -27.72 3.29 -41.46
C ASN A 663 -27.40 3.30 -42.97
N GLY A 664 -27.43 4.46 -43.62
CA GLY A 664 -26.95 4.64 -44.99
C GLY A 664 -25.43 4.52 -45.15
N ASN A 665 -24.94 4.80 -46.35
CA ASN A 665 -23.52 4.78 -46.66
C ASN A 665 -22.73 5.85 -45.89
N TRP A 666 -21.48 5.55 -45.55
CA TRP A 666 -20.54 6.51 -44.95
C TRP A 666 -20.11 7.56 -45.97
N ILE A 667 -20.14 8.82 -45.56
CA ILE A 667 -19.75 9.98 -46.35
C ILE A 667 -18.50 10.60 -45.71
N ASN A 668 -17.42 10.72 -46.49
CA ASN A 668 -16.15 11.31 -46.04
C ASN A 668 -16.28 12.82 -45.81
N ALA A 669 -15.79 13.30 -44.67
CA ALA A 669 -15.45 14.70 -44.46
C ALA A 669 -13.99 14.96 -44.91
N SER A 670 -13.68 16.21 -45.25
CA SER A 670 -12.32 16.61 -45.61
C SER A 670 -11.35 16.38 -44.45
N ARG A 671 -10.15 15.86 -44.74
CA ARG A 671 -9.06 15.78 -43.76
C ARG A 671 -8.78 17.17 -43.20
N THR A 672 -8.73 17.29 -41.87
CA THR A 672 -8.61 18.59 -41.20
C THR A 672 -7.70 18.51 -39.97
N SER A 673 -7.06 19.62 -39.61
CA SER A 673 -6.39 19.78 -38.32
C SER A 673 -7.30 20.39 -37.24
N THR A 674 -8.53 20.77 -37.62
CA THR A 674 -9.55 21.28 -36.70
C THR A 674 -10.22 20.15 -35.93
N LEU A 675 -10.70 20.44 -34.73
CA LEU A 675 -11.33 19.48 -33.82
C LEU A 675 -12.84 19.31 -34.08
N GLY A 676 -13.25 19.36 -35.34
CA GLY A 676 -14.65 19.32 -35.75
C GLY A 676 -14.90 19.70 -37.21
N PHE A 677 -16.12 19.41 -37.68
CA PHE A 677 -16.65 19.83 -38.98
C PHE A 677 -18.17 20.07 -38.91
N GLU A 678 -18.71 20.76 -39.91
CA GLU A 678 -20.14 21.08 -40.02
C GLU A 678 -20.70 20.66 -41.39
N VAL A 679 -21.97 20.22 -41.40
CA VAL A 679 -22.72 19.82 -42.60
C VAL A 679 -24.05 20.57 -42.63
N ASN A 680 -24.23 21.46 -43.62
CA ASN A 680 -25.43 22.29 -43.73
C ASN A 680 -26.61 21.52 -44.37
N GLY A 681 -27.84 21.84 -43.97
CA GLY A 681 -29.06 21.37 -44.63
C GLY A 681 -29.46 19.94 -44.31
N VAL A 682 -29.29 19.52 -43.05
CA VAL A 682 -29.58 18.15 -42.63
C VAL A 682 -31.09 17.88 -42.46
N TYR A 683 -31.51 16.66 -42.80
CA TYR A 683 -32.90 16.19 -42.64
C TYR A 683 -33.09 15.51 -41.28
N THR A 684 -34.35 15.37 -40.87
CA THR A 684 -34.68 14.60 -39.67
C THR A 684 -34.27 13.14 -39.83
N GLY A 685 -33.49 12.61 -38.88
CA GLY A 685 -32.98 11.24 -38.93
C GLY A 685 -31.96 10.95 -37.82
N ARG A 686 -31.47 9.71 -37.76
CA ARG A 686 -30.43 9.26 -36.82
C ARG A 686 -29.05 9.38 -37.46
N TYR A 687 -28.18 10.19 -36.87
CA TYR A 687 -26.83 10.45 -37.38
C TYR A 687 -25.80 9.66 -36.60
N GLN A 688 -24.84 9.09 -37.32
CA GLN A 688 -23.64 8.46 -36.76
C GLN A 688 -22.41 9.08 -37.41
N VAL A 689 -21.35 9.26 -36.61
CA VAL A 689 -20.09 9.84 -37.06
C VAL A 689 -18.94 9.00 -36.51
N ARG A 690 -17.89 8.82 -37.29
CA ARG A 690 -16.63 8.22 -36.84
C ARG A 690 -15.43 9.08 -37.26
N VAL A 691 -14.42 9.15 -36.40
CA VAL A 691 -13.23 9.98 -36.57
C VAL A 691 -11.98 9.17 -36.21
N ARG A 692 -10.90 9.34 -36.96
CA ARG A 692 -9.56 8.81 -36.63
C ARG A 692 -8.51 9.92 -36.64
N ALA A 693 -7.51 9.78 -35.79
CA ALA A 693 -6.38 10.71 -35.69
C ALA A 693 -5.19 10.21 -36.52
N ILE A 694 -4.35 11.14 -36.98
CA ILE A 694 -3.16 10.88 -37.80
C ILE A 694 -1.96 11.61 -37.18
N ASN A 695 -0.87 10.90 -36.94
CA ASN A 695 0.37 11.46 -36.41
C ASN A 695 1.31 12.00 -37.49
N ALA A 696 2.44 12.60 -37.07
CA ALA A 696 3.45 13.15 -37.98
C ALA A 696 4.12 12.12 -38.92
N SER A 697 4.01 10.83 -38.60
CA SER A 697 4.51 9.71 -39.41
C SER A 697 3.43 9.10 -40.32
N GLU A 698 2.30 9.79 -40.51
CA GLU A 698 1.12 9.32 -41.26
C GLU A 698 0.47 8.01 -40.74
N ILE A 699 0.75 7.64 -39.49
CA ILE A 699 0.11 6.48 -38.85
C ILE A 699 -1.25 6.92 -38.31
N SER A 700 -2.29 6.18 -38.70
CA SER A 700 -3.67 6.45 -38.28
C SER A 700 -4.07 5.62 -37.06
N SER A 701 -4.95 6.19 -36.22
CA SER A 701 -5.62 5.45 -35.15
C SER A 701 -6.70 4.51 -35.70
N ILE A 702 -7.22 3.62 -34.86
CA ILE A 702 -8.54 3.04 -35.08
C ILE A 702 -9.62 4.13 -35.14
N TRP A 703 -10.76 3.82 -35.76
CA TRP A 703 -11.91 4.72 -35.80
C TRP A 703 -12.58 4.82 -34.42
N SER A 704 -12.89 6.04 -34.00
CA SER A 704 -13.68 6.36 -32.81
C SER A 704 -15.04 6.88 -33.25
N SER A 705 -16.13 6.27 -32.76
CA SER A 705 -17.50 6.61 -33.17
C SER A 705 -18.23 7.43 -32.11
N ALA A 706 -19.04 8.39 -32.55
CA ALA A 706 -20.01 9.08 -31.71
C ALA A 706 -21.23 8.20 -31.42
N GLU A 707 -21.92 8.50 -30.31
CA GLU A 707 -23.24 7.93 -30.03
C GLU A 707 -24.26 8.37 -31.09
N GLU A 708 -25.10 7.43 -31.54
CA GLU A 708 -26.12 7.71 -32.53
C GLU A 708 -27.09 8.79 -32.03
N THR A 709 -27.13 9.94 -32.71
CA THR A 709 -27.90 11.09 -32.26
C THR A 709 -29.01 11.41 -33.25
N LYS A 710 -30.24 11.55 -32.76
CA LYS A 710 -31.39 11.95 -33.58
C LYS A 710 -31.42 13.47 -33.73
N LEU A 711 -31.36 13.96 -34.96
CA LEU A 711 -31.44 15.40 -35.26
C LEU A 711 -32.80 15.75 -35.88
N ASN A 712 -33.33 16.92 -35.50
CA ASN A 712 -34.58 17.47 -36.03
C ASN A 712 -34.25 18.45 -37.18
N GLY A 713 -34.22 17.93 -38.40
CA GLY A 713 -33.97 18.67 -39.62
C GLY A 713 -35.24 18.88 -40.45
N LYS A 714 -35.11 19.11 -41.75
CA LYS A 714 -36.26 19.17 -42.68
C LYS A 714 -37.09 17.85 -42.61
N VAL A 715 -38.43 17.97 -42.60
CA VAL A 715 -39.38 16.85 -42.43
C VAL A 715 -40.15 16.61 -43.73
N GLY A 716 -40.16 15.37 -44.24
CA GLY A 716 -40.96 14.92 -45.39
C GLY A 716 -40.20 14.70 -46.70
N ASN A 717 -40.71 13.81 -47.56
CA ASN A 717 -40.23 13.63 -48.94
C ASN A 717 -40.60 14.85 -49.81
N PRO A 718 -39.88 15.13 -50.91
CA PRO A 718 -40.25 16.19 -51.85
C PRO A 718 -41.69 16.00 -52.36
N PRO A 719 -42.46 17.08 -52.60
CA PRO A 719 -43.78 16.96 -53.22
C PRO A 719 -43.67 16.53 -54.69
N LYS A 720 -44.69 15.84 -55.22
CA LYS A 720 -44.70 15.40 -56.62
C LYS A 720 -44.83 16.57 -57.61
N PRO A 721 -44.33 16.42 -58.87
CA PRO A 721 -44.48 17.45 -59.90
C PRO A 721 -45.95 17.84 -60.11
N LEU A 722 -46.20 19.13 -60.28
CA LEU A 722 -47.55 19.65 -60.50
C LEU A 722 -47.92 19.59 -61.98
N ASN A 723 -49.15 19.19 -62.29
CA ASN A 723 -49.76 19.27 -63.63
C ASN A 723 -48.88 18.71 -64.77
N LEU A 724 -48.37 17.49 -64.63
CA LEU A 724 -47.72 16.80 -65.76
C LEU A 724 -48.70 16.67 -66.92
N ARG A 725 -48.29 17.11 -68.13
CA ARG A 725 -49.11 17.04 -69.35
C ARG A 725 -48.24 16.71 -70.57
N ALA A 726 -48.82 16.03 -71.56
CA ALA A 726 -48.18 15.70 -72.83
C ALA A 726 -48.85 16.42 -74.01
N SER A 727 -48.05 16.96 -74.92
CA SER A 727 -48.47 17.66 -76.14
C SER A 727 -47.92 16.96 -77.38
N SER A 728 -48.76 16.81 -78.42
CA SER A 728 -48.42 16.09 -79.66
C SER A 728 -47.64 16.98 -80.64
N GLU A 729 -46.60 16.43 -81.28
CA GLU A 729 -45.82 17.09 -82.33
C GLU A 729 -45.51 16.14 -83.50
N VAL A 730 -45.21 16.68 -84.69
CA VAL A 730 -44.76 15.87 -85.84
C VAL A 730 -43.44 15.22 -85.48
N TRP A 731 -43.46 13.89 -85.41
CA TRP A 731 -42.36 13.04 -84.95
C TRP A 731 -41.88 13.27 -83.51
N GLY A 732 -42.76 13.75 -82.62
CA GLY A 732 -42.41 13.91 -81.22
C GLY A 732 -43.56 14.12 -80.25
N ILE A 733 -43.24 14.11 -78.96
CA ILE A 733 -44.14 14.41 -77.84
C ILE A 733 -43.39 15.32 -76.87
N THR A 734 -44.02 16.41 -76.42
CA THR A 734 -43.46 17.32 -75.41
C THR A 734 -44.20 17.18 -74.09
N LEU A 735 -43.45 16.98 -73.00
CA LEU A 735 -43.94 16.88 -71.62
C LEU A 735 -43.66 18.18 -70.87
N ASP A 736 -44.66 18.74 -70.19
CA ASP A 736 -44.51 19.90 -69.31
C ASP A 736 -45.00 19.61 -67.88
N TRP A 737 -44.40 20.22 -66.88
CA TRP A 737 -44.84 20.18 -65.47
C TRP A 737 -44.55 21.50 -64.73
N GLY A 738 -44.95 21.59 -63.46
CA GLY A 738 -44.67 22.70 -62.55
C GLY A 738 -44.14 22.24 -61.20
N PHE A 739 -43.65 23.20 -60.40
CA PHE A 739 -43.09 22.98 -59.07
C PHE A 739 -43.97 23.65 -58.00
N ALA A 740 -44.21 22.98 -56.87
CA ALA A 740 -44.95 23.54 -55.74
C ALA A 740 -44.10 24.59 -54.98
N PRO A 741 -44.72 25.50 -54.19
CA PRO A 741 -43.96 26.37 -53.27
C PRO A 741 -43.03 25.54 -52.36
N ASN A 742 -41.83 26.05 -52.05
CA ASN A 742 -40.80 25.40 -51.21
C ASN A 742 -40.09 24.15 -51.81
N THR A 743 -39.95 24.07 -53.14
CA THR A 743 -39.24 23.00 -53.87
C THR A 743 -37.89 23.43 -54.47
N SER A 744 -37.32 24.55 -54.00
CA SER A 744 -36.05 25.12 -54.49
C SER A 744 -34.82 24.24 -54.25
N ASP A 745 -34.96 23.20 -53.44
CA ASP A 745 -33.96 22.16 -53.18
C ASP A 745 -34.05 20.95 -54.12
N THR A 746 -34.95 20.99 -55.11
CA THR A 746 -35.03 19.97 -56.17
C THR A 746 -33.74 19.95 -56.99
N LEU A 747 -33.16 18.76 -57.19
CA LEU A 747 -32.03 18.55 -58.09
C LEU A 747 -32.52 18.33 -59.52
N LYS A 748 -33.52 17.45 -59.70
CA LYS A 748 -34.04 17.04 -61.00
C LYS A 748 -35.47 16.50 -60.94
N THR A 749 -36.15 16.48 -62.09
CA THR A 749 -37.37 15.72 -62.35
C THR A 749 -37.03 14.46 -63.13
N GLU A 750 -37.35 13.29 -62.59
CA GLU A 750 -37.20 12.00 -63.26
C GLU A 750 -38.48 11.67 -64.04
N LEU A 751 -38.35 11.36 -65.34
CA LEU A 751 -39.44 11.03 -66.25
C LEU A 751 -39.37 9.57 -66.67
N GLN A 752 -40.51 8.89 -66.67
CA GLN A 752 -40.66 7.52 -67.18
C GLN A 752 -41.74 7.45 -68.26
N TYR A 753 -41.63 6.47 -69.14
CA TYR A 753 -42.57 6.20 -70.22
C TYR A 753 -42.84 4.70 -70.43
N SER A 754 -43.97 4.36 -71.03
CA SER A 754 -44.29 3.01 -71.51
C SER A 754 -45.20 3.06 -72.73
N THR A 755 -45.15 2.04 -73.59
CA THR A 755 -46.14 1.79 -74.65
C THR A 755 -47.45 1.20 -74.13
N GLU A 756 -47.45 0.66 -72.91
CA GLU A 756 -48.61 0.07 -72.26
C GLU A 756 -49.10 0.96 -71.12
N ASN A 757 -50.41 0.97 -70.87
CA ASN A 757 -51.00 1.72 -69.75
C ASN A 757 -50.90 0.95 -68.42
N THR A 758 -49.72 0.39 -68.13
CA THR A 758 -49.45 -0.43 -66.94
C THR A 758 -48.24 0.13 -66.21
N LEU A 759 -48.25 0.10 -64.87
CA LEU A 759 -47.16 0.65 -64.06
C LEU A 759 -45.89 -0.22 -64.12
N ASP A 760 -46.04 -1.52 -64.38
CA ASP A 760 -44.95 -2.50 -64.39
C ASP A 760 -44.07 -2.43 -65.65
N SER A 761 -44.57 -1.81 -66.72
CA SER A 761 -43.87 -1.66 -68.00
C SER A 761 -43.13 -0.31 -68.14
N MET A 762 -43.15 0.52 -67.10
CA MET A 762 -42.55 1.86 -67.12
C MET A 762 -41.02 1.79 -67.17
N GLN A 763 -40.43 2.46 -68.16
CA GLN A 763 -39.00 2.59 -68.36
C GLN A 763 -38.54 4.05 -68.15
N LEU A 764 -37.30 4.23 -67.69
CA LEU A 764 -36.70 5.55 -67.55
C LEU A 764 -36.60 6.25 -68.91
N LEU A 765 -37.18 7.44 -69.03
CA LEU A 765 -37.08 8.29 -70.21
C LEU A 765 -35.91 9.26 -70.11
N ALA A 766 -35.91 10.08 -69.05
CA ALA A 766 -34.92 11.15 -68.88
C ALA A 766 -34.92 11.71 -67.45
N ASP A 767 -33.78 12.30 -67.09
CA ASP A 767 -33.58 13.10 -65.89
C ASP A 767 -33.40 14.58 -66.27
N VAL A 768 -34.32 15.44 -65.85
CA VAL A 768 -34.35 16.86 -66.25
C VAL A 768 -33.96 17.75 -65.06
N PRO A 769 -32.84 18.49 -65.10
CA PRO A 769 -32.36 19.25 -63.95
C PRO A 769 -33.25 20.46 -63.62
N TYR A 770 -33.45 20.73 -62.32
CA TYR A 770 -34.15 21.93 -61.87
C TYR A 770 -33.40 23.21 -62.30
N PRO A 771 -34.07 24.31 -62.71
CA PRO A 771 -35.52 24.55 -62.71
C PRO A 771 -36.21 24.23 -64.05
N LEU A 772 -35.58 23.45 -64.94
CA LEU A 772 -36.22 23.06 -66.20
C LEU A 772 -37.49 22.23 -65.91
N LYS A 773 -38.54 22.52 -66.67
CA LYS A 773 -39.89 21.98 -66.43
C LYS A 773 -40.60 21.46 -67.68
N SER A 774 -39.81 21.19 -68.71
CA SER A 774 -40.27 20.70 -70.01
C SER A 774 -39.25 19.72 -70.59
N TYR A 775 -39.71 18.69 -71.30
CA TYR A 775 -38.89 17.69 -71.99
C TYR A 775 -39.53 17.31 -73.32
N ARG A 776 -38.74 17.33 -74.41
CA ARG A 776 -39.20 16.98 -75.76
C ARG A 776 -38.61 15.65 -76.21
N MET A 777 -39.48 14.69 -76.46
CA MET A 777 -39.13 13.39 -77.05
C MET A 777 -39.32 13.46 -78.57
N SER A 778 -38.24 13.55 -79.33
CA SER A 778 -38.25 13.67 -80.80
C SER A 778 -37.84 12.37 -81.51
N GLY A 779 -38.00 12.30 -82.83
CA GLY A 779 -37.61 11.15 -83.65
C GLY A 779 -38.61 9.98 -83.63
N LEU A 780 -39.85 10.23 -83.19
CA LEU A 780 -40.90 9.21 -83.14
C LEU A 780 -41.54 9.00 -84.52
N LYS A 781 -41.99 7.77 -84.79
CA LYS A 781 -42.87 7.53 -85.96
C LYS A 781 -44.20 8.27 -85.76
N ALA A 782 -44.89 8.57 -86.85
CA ALA A 782 -46.24 9.15 -86.84
C ALA A 782 -47.24 8.26 -86.07
N GLY A 783 -48.08 8.85 -85.20
CA GLY A 783 -49.17 8.15 -84.50
C GLY A 783 -48.73 7.18 -83.38
N VAL A 784 -47.52 7.31 -82.85
CA VAL A 784 -47.01 6.45 -81.77
C VAL A 784 -47.51 6.96 -80.43
N ARG A 785 -47.96 6.03 -79.58
CA ARG A 785 -48.61 6.31 -78.29
C ARG A 785 -47.74 5.86 -77.13
N PHE A 786 -47.65 6.71 -76.11
CA PHE A 786 -46.95 6.43 -74.86
C PHE A 786 -47.73 6.95 -73.65
N TYR A 787 -47.50 6.33 -72.50
CA TYR A 787 -47.95 6.78 -71.18
C TYR A 787 -46.75 7.24 -70.37
N PHE A 788 -46.87 8.38 -69.68
CA PHE A 788 -45.77 9.04 -68.98
C PHE A 788 -46.09 9.26 -67.50
N ARG A 789 -45.08 9.23 -66.64
CA ARG A 789 -45.13 9.72 -65.25
C ARG A 789 -43.84 10.45 -64.87
N ALA A 790 -43.94 11.30 -63.86
CA ALA A 790 -42.82 12.10 -63.36
C ALA A 790 -42.73 12.04 -61.82
N ARG A 791 -41.52 12.27 -61.28
CA ARG A 791 -41.29 12.52 -59.85
C ARG A 791 -40.15 13.52 -59.65
N LEU A 792 -40.10 14.19 -58.51
CA LEU A 792 -39.00 15.07 -58.13
C LEU A 792 -37.95 14.31 -57.31
N VAL A 793 -36.69 14.63 -57.54
CA VAL A 793 -35.55 14.17 -56.73
C VAL A 793 -34.84 15.39 -56.17
N ASP A 794 -34.67 15.46 -54.85
CA ASP A 794 -33.95 16.57 -54.20
C ASP A 794 -32.42 16.41 -54.27
N LYS A 795 -31.70 17.48 -53.90
CA LYS A 795 -30.22 17.49 -53.88
C LYS A 795 -29.59 16.50 -52.90
N THR A 796 -30.38 15.90 -52.02
CA THR A 796 -29.94 14.86 -51.07
C THR A 796 -30.38 13.45 -51.48
N GLY A 797 -31.04 13.30 -52.63
CA GLY A 797 -31.43 12.02 -53.21
C GLY A 797 -32.81 11.50 -52.78
N ASN A 798 -33.60 12.24 -51.99
CA ASN A 798 -34.96 11.81 -51.64
C ASN A 798 -35.89 12.01 -52.84
N GLN A 799 -36.88 11.13 -52.97
CA GLN A 799 -37.77 11.05 -54.13
C GLN A 799 -39.21 11.34 -53.72
N SER A 800 -39.93 12.12 -54.52
CA SER A 800 -41.37 12.30 -54.37
C SER A 800 -42.14 11.03 -54.77
N GLU A 801 -43.43 10.97 -54.41
CA GLU A 801 -44.36 10.07 -55.09
C GLU A 801 -44.41 10.35 -56.60
N TRP A 802 -44.77 9.34 -57.39
CA TRP A 802 -45.01 9.48 -58.82
C TRP A 802 -46.30 10.24 -59.10
N THR A 803 -46.34 10.98 -60.21
CA THR A 803 -47.60 11.49 -60.78
C THR A 803 -48.46 10.34 -61.33
N SER A 804 -49.75 10.61 -61.53
CA SER A 804 -50.60 9.74 -62.35
C SER A 804 -50.07 9.62 -63.79
N LEU A 805 -50.44 8.54 -64.47
CA LEU A 805 -50.07 8.34 -65.88
C LEU A 805 -50.75 9.37 -66.79
N VAL A 806 -49.98 9.91 -67.72
CA VAL A 806 -50.41 10.89 -68.72
C VAL A 806 -50.19 10.30 -70.10
N PHE A 807 -51.23 10.30 -70.92
CA PHE A 807 -51.16 9.81 -72.31
C PHE A 807 -50.60 10.88 -73.25
N GLY A 808 -49.69 10.49 -74.15
CA GLY A 808 -49.21 11.31 -75.25
C GLY A 808 -49.09 10.51 -76.56
N GLU A 809 -49.33 11.18 -77.68
CA GLU A 809 -49.29 10.60 -79.03
C GLU A 809 -48.54 11.53 -79.98
N SER A 810 -47.65 11.01 -80.81
CA SER A 810 -46.98 11.80 -81.86
C SER A 810 -47.94 12.08 -83.03
N SER A 811 -47.85 13.25 -83.64
CA SER A 811 -48.75 13.63 -84.73
C SER A 811 -48.55 12.72 -85.94
N SER A 812 -49.67 12.31 -86.56
CA SER A 812 -49.68 11.49 -87.78
C SER A 812 -49.73 12.29 -89.08
N ASP A 813 -49.69 13.63 -88.98
CA ASP A 813 -49.73 14.55 -90.11
C ASP A 813 -48.34 14.68 -90.76
N ALA A 814 -48.18 14.12 -91.97
CA ALA A 814 -46.91 13.98 -92.69
C ALA A 814 -46.83 14.82 -93.98
N GLU A 815 -47.63 15.87 -94.09
CA GLU A 815 -47.76 16.65 -95.34
C GLU A 815 -46.50 17.48 -95.70
N GLY A 816 -45.53 17.64 -94.78
CA GLY A 816 -44.37 18.53 -94.96
C GLY A 816 -42.99 17.91 -95.26
N ILE A 817 -42.84 16.58 -95.36
CA ILE A 817 -41.50 15.92 -95.42
C ILE A 817 -41.17 15.22 -96.74
N LEU A 818 -42.17 14.83 -97.55
CA LEU A 818 -41.94 14.03 -98.75
C LEU A 818 -41.32 14.79 -99.94
N GLU A 819 -41.15 16.10 -99.87
CA GLU A 819 -40.66 16.92 -101.00
C GLU A 819 -39.12 17.09 -101.04
N ALA A 820 -38.37 16.67 -100.00
CA ALA A 820 -37.00 17.16 -99.82
C ALA A 820 -35.83 16.18 -100.08
N VAL A 821 -35.98 14.84 -100.05
CA VAL A 821 -34.77 13.96 -99.97
C VAL A 821 -34.78 12.64 -100.79
N GLY A 822 -35.92 12.18 -101.33
CA GLY A 822 -36.03 10.82 -101.90
C GLY A 822 -35.28 10.55 -103.23
N ASP A 823 -35.38 11.44 -104.22
CA ASP A 823 -35.13 11.04 -105.62
C ASP A 823 -33.71 11.30 -106.15
N LYS A 824 -32.84 11.98 -105.38
CA LYS A 824 -31.50 12.41 -105.86
C LYS A 824 -30.31 11.57 -105.40
N PHE A 825 -30.45 10.73 -104.39
CA PHE A 825 -29.31 10.03 -103.78
C PHE A 825 -29.03 8.65 -104.41
N LEU A 826 -30.07 7.84 -104.66
CA LEU A 826 -29.96 6.46 -105.15
C LEU A 826 -29.70 6.31 -106.66
N SER A 827 -29.68 7.42 -107.41
CA SER A 827 -29.43 7.48 -108.86
C SER A 827 -28.03 8.01 -109.22
N SER A 828 -27.21 8.35 -108.22
CA SER A 828 -25.86 8.84 -108.45
C SER A 828 -24.86 7.70 -108.62
N GLU A 829 -23.88 7.88 -109.50
CA GLU A 829 -22.81 6.93 -109.82
C GLU A 829 -22.01 6.50 -108.56
N ALA A 830 -21.99 7.35 -107.53
CA ALA A 830 -21.43 7.05 -106.22
C ALA A 830 -22.22 5.97 -105.42
N GLY A 831 -23.55 5.87 -105.62
CA GLY A 831 -24.41 4.88 -104.96
C GLY A 831 -24.32 3.48 -105.57
N GLN A 832 -23.94 3.36 -106.86
CA GLN A 832 -23.78 2.07 -107.54
C GLN A 832 -22.37 1.47 -107.36
N ILE A 833 -21.32 2.31 -107.31
CA ILE A 833 -19.94 1.89 -107.05
C ILE A 833 -19.76 1.33 -105.62
N MET A 834 -20.51 1.86 -104.65
CA MET A 834 -20.43 1.43 -103.25
C MET A 834 -21.10 0.06 -103.00
N GLN A 835 -22.06 -0.35 -103.85
CA GLN A 835 -22.73 -1.65 -103.74
C GLN A 835 -21.91 -2.80 -104.35
N GLU A 836 -21.05 -2.51 -105.33
CA GLU A 836 -20.15 -3.50 -105.95
C GLU A 836 -18.87 -3.73 -105.11
N GLN A 837 -18.38 -2.72 -104.38
CA GLN A 837 -17.24 -2.87 -103.45
C GLN A 837 -17.57 -3.73 -102.22
N ILE A 838 -18.86 -3.86 -101.86
CA ILE A 838 -19.31 -4.69 -100.73
C ILE A 838 -19.29 -6.19 -101.07
N ASN A 839 -19.42 -6.56 -102.34
CA ASN A 839 -19.46 -7.98 -102.76
C ASN A 839 -18.08 -8.57 -103.13
N PHE A 840 -17.06 -7.74 -103.40
CA PHE A 840 -15.75 -8.20 -103.88
C PHE A 840 -14.72 -8.51 -102.76
N ASN A 841 -14.92 -8.02 -101.53
CA ASN A 841 -13.99 -8.25 -100.41
C ASN A 841 -14.22 -9.55 -99.61
N LYS A 842 -15.14 -10.43 -100.06
CA LYS A 842 -15.58 -11.58 -99.24
C LYS A 842 -14.77 -12.88 -99.42
N ASP A 843 -13.97 -13.04 -100.48
CA ASP A 843 -13.40 -14.35 -100.86
C ASP A 843 -11.86 -14.42 -101.13
N GLN A 844 -11.03 -13.42 -100.80
CA GLN A 844 -9.57 -13.47 -101.10
C GLN A 844 -8.57 -12.99 -100.02
N VAL A 845 -8.92 -12.94 -98.73
CA VAL A 845 -7.89 -12.73 -97.68
C VAL A 845 -7.93 -13.84 -96.64
N SER A 846 -7.81 -15.07 -97.13
CA SER A 846 -7.31 -16.21 -96.34
C SER A 846 -5.79 -16.35 -96.40
N ASP A 847 -5.03 -15.40 -96.95
CA ASP A 847 -3.57 -15.50 -96.93
C ASP A 847 -2.85 -14.14 -96.92
N LEU A 848 -2.00 -13.95 -95.90
CA LEU A 848 -0.88 -12.99 -95.74
C LEU A 848 -1.02 -11.79 -94.79
N LYS A 849 -0.87 -12.13 -93.49
CA LYS A 849 0.10 -11.62 -92.48
C LYS A 849 0.00 -10.15 -91.96
N ILE A 850 -0.32 -9.99 -90.66
CA ILE A 850 0.58 -9.59 -89.51
C ILE A 850 1.02 -8.12 -89.61
N ASP A 851 0.78 -7.18 -88.67
CA ASP A 851 0.79 -7.19 -87.19
C ASP A 851 -0.60 -7.25 -86.53
N SER A 852 -0.91 -8.07 -85.52
CA SER A 852 -0.14 -8.47 -84.32
C SER A 852 0.19 -7.30 -83.40
N ASP A 853 -0.79 -6.80 -82.65
CA ASP A 853 -0.66 -6.64 -81.19
C ASP A 853 -1.94 -6.11 -80.50
N ASP A 854 -2.75 -5.27 -81.15
CA ASP A 854 -3.85 -4.58 -80.44
C ASP A 854 -5.13 -5.43 -80.26
N PHE A 855 -5.40 -6.35 -81.18
CA PHE A 855 -6.53 -7.28 -81.07
C PHE A 855 -6.21 -8.50 -80.18
N LYS A 856 -4.92 -8.90 -80.10
CA LYS A 856 -4.47 -9.89 -79.11
C LYS A 856 -4.62 -9.31 -77.69
N GLN A 857 -4.34 -8.03 -77.46
CA GLN A 857 -4.48 -7.41 -76.12
C GLN A 857 -5.94 -7.31 -75.64
N LYS A 858 -6.91 -7.06 -76.51
CA LYS A 858 -8.33 -6.92 -76.10
C LYS A 858 -9.09 -8.25 -75.98
N VAL A 859 -8.72 -9.27 -76.74
CA VAL A 859 -9.25 -10.63 -76.54
C VAL A 859 -8.60 -11.27 -75.31
N ILE A 860 -7.32 -10.98 -75.02
CA ILE A 860 -6.69 -11.33 -73.74
C ILE A 860 -7.37 -10.62 -72.54
N SER A 861 -7.86 -9.39 -72.68
CA SER A 861 -8.56 -8.72 -71.55
C SER A 861 -9.99 -9.25 -71.32
N ILE A 862 -10.66 -9.76 -72.34
CA ILE A 862 -12.02 -10.31 -72.21
C ILE A 862 -12.01 -11.79 -71.78
N ASP A 863 -11.01 -12.59 -72.22
CA ASP A 863 -10.76 -13.92 -71.63
C ASP A 863 -10.25 -13.81 -70.18
N ARG A 864 -9.45 -12.78 -69.83
CA ARG A 864 -9.03 -12.54 -68.44
C ARG A 864 -10.17 -12.13 -67.50
N GLU A 865 -11.20 -11.44 -67.99
CA GLU A 865 -12.38 -11.11 -67.15
C GLU A 865 -13.37 -12.28 -67.06
N PHE A 866 -13.40 -13.19 -68.05
CA PHE A 866 -14.19 -14.42 -67.97
C PHE A 866 -13.50 -15.51 -67.12
N ASP A 867 -12.17 -15.62 -67.20
CA ASP A 867 -11.36 -16.45 -66.29
C ASP A 867 -11.32 -15.87 -64.87
N ALA A 868 -11.35 -14.54 -64.67
CA ALA A 868 -11.46 -13.94 -63.34
C ALA A 868 -12.85 -14.17 -62.70
N VAL A 869 -13.91 -14.28 -63.49
CA VAL A 869 -15.25 -14.63 -63.01
C VAL A 869 -15.36 -16.15 -62.73
N ASN A 870 -14.74 -17.02 -63.55
CA ASN A 870 -14.66 -18.45 -63.26
C ASN A 870 -13.70 -18.79 -62.11
N GLU A 871 -12.58 -18.09 -61.96
CA GLU A 871 -11.70 -18.19 -60.79
C GLU A 871 -12.38 -17.64 -59.56
N ALA A 872 -13.06 -16.48 -59.58
CA ALA A 872 -13.79 -15.97 -58.40
C ALA A 872 -14.97 -16.87 -57.98
N MET A 873 -15.64 -17.53 -58.94
CA MET A 873 -16.67 -18.53 -58.63
C MET A 873 -16.04 -19.84 -58.09
N MET A 874 -14.82 -20.20 -58.53
CA MET A 874 -14.02 -21.26 -57.91
C MET A 874 -13.44 -20.86 -56.55
N THR A 875 -13.03 -19.62 -56.29
CA THR A 875 -12.62 -19.13 -54.96
C THR A 875 -13.81 -19.02 -54.02
N ILE A 876 -15.03 -18.75 -54.50
CA ILE A 876 -16.26 -18.77 -53.69
C ILE A 876 -16.72 -20.21 -53.41
N THR A 877 -16.56 -21.13 -54.37
CA THR A 877 -16.84 -22.57 -54.16
C THR A 877 -15.75 -23.23 -53.31
N GLN A 878 -14.50 -22.80 -53.43
CA GLN A 878 -13.35 -23.27 -52.66
C GLN A 878 -13.32 -22.64 -51.27
N PHE A 879 -13.66 -21.36 -51.08
CA PHE A 879 -13.82 -20.73 -49.76
C PHE A 879 -15.04 -21.27 -49.01
N SER A 880 -16.14 -21.65 -49.68
CA SER A 880 -17.28 -22.30 -49.02
C SER A 880 -17.02 -23.77 -48.72
N THR A 881 -16.17 -24.47 -49.49
CA THR A 881 -15.75 -25.85 -49.22
C THR A 881 -14.60 -25.90 -48.20
N GLU A 882 -13.63 -24.99 -48.25
CA GLU A 882 -12.56 -24.77 -47.26
C GLU A 882 -13.15 -24.25 -45.96
N SER A 883 -14.08 -23.29 -45.93
CA SER A 883 -14.75 -22.91 -44.66
C SER A 883 -15.59 -24.05 -44.08
N TYR A 884 -16.20 -24.91 -44.92
CA TYR A 884 -16.97 -26.07 -44.45
C TYR A 884 -16.07 -27.23 -43.95
N TYR A 885 -14.90 -27.45 -44.56
CA TYR A 885 -13.92 -28.44 -44.08
C TYR A 885 -12.98 -27.87 -42.99
N GLU A 886 -12.68 -26.58 -42.95
CA GLU A 886 -11.94 -25.88 -41.89
C GLU A 886 -12.80 -25.70 -40.64
N LEU A 887 -14.11 -25.44 -40.73
CA LEU A 887 -14.99 -25.50 -39.55
C LEU A 887 -15.15 -26.94 -39.05
N LYS A 888 -15.07 -27.94 -39.94
CA LYS A 888 -15.07 -29.36 -39.55
C LYS A 888 -13.70 -29.82 -39.04
N GLU A 889 -12.61 -29.24 -39.52
CA GLU A 889 -11.22 -29.48 -39.09
C GLU A 889 -10.88 -28.68 -37.84
N GLU A 890 -11.51 -27.53 -37.58
CA GLU A 890 -11.43 -26.71 -36.37
C GLU A 890 -12.38 -27.25 -35.30
N SER A 891 -13.52 -27.84 -35.69
CA SER A 891 -14.35 -28.69 -34.81
C SER A 891 -13.67 -30.05 -34.55
N ALA A 892 -12.91 -30.60 -35.50
CA ALA A 892 -12.10 -31.81 -35.30
C ALA A 892 -10.78 -31.54 -34.55
N LYS A 893 -10.15 -30.36 -34.71
CA LYS A 893 -9.04 -29.84 -33.91
C LYS A 893 -9.54 -29.44 -32.53
N GLY A 894 -10.74 -28.91 -32.40
CA GLY A 894 -11.41 -28.68 -31.12
C GLY A 894 -11.73 -29.99 -30.40
N LYS A 895 -12.26 -31.00 -31.12
CA LYS A 895 -12.43 -32.36 -30.58
C LYS A 895 -11.10 -33.08 -30.33
N ALA A 896 -10.05 -32.83 -31.12
CA ALA A 896 -8.71 -33.38 -30.91
C ALA A 896 -7.94 -32.64 -29.81
N SER A 897 -8.19 -31.36 -29.57
CA SER A 897 -7.70 -30.55 -28.45
C SER A 897 -8.43 -30.92 -27.16
N ILE A 898 -9.73 -31.25 -27.23
CA ILE A 898 -10.47 -31.83 -26.10
C ILE A 898 -9.98 -33.26 -25.83
N LYS A 899 -9.72 -34.07 -26.86
CA LYS A 899 -9.12 -35.40 -26.70
C LYS A 899 -7.64 -35.34 -26.27
N GLN A 900 -6.89 -34.32 -26.67
CA GLN A 900 -5.52 -34.01 -26.19
C GLN A 900 -5.55 -33.43 -24.79
N LEU A 901 -6.60 -32.71 -24.36
CA LEU A 901 -6.77 -32.28 -22.98
C LEU A 901 -7.20 -33.45 -22.09
N GLU A 902 -8.05 -34.37 -22.57
CA GLU A 902 -8.34 -35.65 -21.91
C GLU A 902 -7.10 -36.55 -21.87
N GLN A 903 -6.28 -36.54 -22.93
CA GLN A 903 -5.03 -37.30 -23.01
C GLN A 903 -3.88 -36.64 -22.24
N VAL A 904 -3.85 -35.31 -22.08
CA VAL A 904 -2.95 -34.57 -21.18
C VAL A 904 -3.41 -34.72 -19.73
N GLN A 905 -4.71 -34.86 -19.46
CA GLN A 905 -5.21 -35.19 -18.13
C GLN A 905 -4.95 -36.65 -17.77
N ALA A 906 -5.04 -37.58 -18.74
CA ALA A 906 -4.63 -38.97 -18.59
C ALA A 906 -3.10 -39.14 -18.52
N ASP A 907 -2.33 -38.37 -19.30
CA ASP A 907 -0.87 -38.33 -19.28
C ASP A 907 -0.37 -37.61 -18.04
N PHE A 908 -1.08 -36.60 -17.51
CA PHE A 908 -0.78 -35.99 -16.22
C PHE A 908 -1.07 -36.97 -15.08
N THR A 909 -2.15 -37.75 -15.16
CA THR A 909 -2.45 -38.83 -14.20
C THR A 909 -1.42 -39.97 -14.30
N ALA A 910 -0.98 -40.32 -15.51
CA ALA A 910 0.08 -41.32 -15.77
C ALA A 910 1.50 -40.80 -15.45
N SER A 911 1.74 -39.48 -15.56
CA SER A 911 2.99 -38.79 -15.17
C SER A 911 3.05 -38.59 -13.67
N GLN A 912 1.92 -38.37 -13.00
CA GLN A 912 1.82 -38.37 -11.54
C GLN A 912 2.00 -39.80 -10.99
N ALA A 913 1.50 -40.83 -11.69
CA ALA A 913 1.78 -42.23 -11.37
C ALA A 913 3.25 -42.61 -11.66
N LYS A 914 3.85 -42.17 -12.77
CA LYS A 914 5.29 -42.32 -13.06
C LYS A 914 6.16 -41.55 -12.09
N TYR A 915 5.75 -40.37 -11.64
CA TYR A 915 6.43 -39.58 -10.60
C TYR A 915 6.32 -40.28 -9.25
N GLN A 916 5.16 -40.86 -8.91
CA GLN A 916 5.04 -41.72 -7.72
C GLN A 916 5.86 -43.02 -7.85
N GLN A 917 6.04 -43.57 -9.05
CA GLN A 917 6.87 -44.75 -9.32
C GLN A 917 8.37 -44.42 -9.36
N GLU A 918 8.77 -43.22 -9.83
CA GLU A 918 10.14 -42.69 -9.77
C GLU A 918 10.52 -42.31 -8.35
N VAL A 919 9.62 -41.68 -7.60
CA VAL A 919 9.78 -41.40 -6.17
C VAL A 919 9.84 -42.71 -5.38
N ALA A 920 9.02 -43.71 -5.71
CA ALA A 920 9.14 -45.06 -5.12
C ALA A 920 10.46 -45.76 -5.49
N SER A 921 10.93 -45.66 -6.74
CA SER A 921 12.23 -46.22 -7.16
C SER A 921 13.42 -45.47 -6.55
N LYS A 922 13.30 -44.15 -6.35
CA LYS A 922 14.28 -43.33 -5.62
C LYS A 922 14.24 -43.66 -4.13
N PHE A 923 13.09 -43.99 -3.55
CA PHE A 923 12.99 -44.50 -2.19
C PHE A 923 13.53 -45.94 -2.06
N GLU A 924 13.37 -46.82 -3.06
CA GLU A 924 14.02 -48.14 -3.10
C GLU A 924 15.54 -48.05 -3.27
N HIS A 925 16.03 -47.14 -4.12
CA HIS A 925 17.46 -46.83 -4.24
C HIS A 925 18.01 -46.20 -2.95
N THR A 926 17.27 -45.28 -2.33
CA THR A 926 17.65 -44.69 -1.03
C THR A 926 17.59 -45.71 0.09
N ALA A 927 16.67 -46.69 0.05
CA ALA A 927 16.62 -47.79 1.01
C ALA A 927 17.80 -48.77 0.82
N ALA A 928 18.21 -49.04 -0.43
CA ALA A 928 19.41 -49.83 -0.74
C ALA A 928 20.72 -49.10 -0.36
N ASP A 929 20.79 -47.79 -0.58
CA ASP A 929 21.91 -46.93 -0.16
C ASP A 929 21.97 -46.81 1.37
N VAL A 930 20.82 -46.72 2.05
CA VAL A 930 20.73 -46.74 3.52
C VAL A 930 21.13 -48.11 4.09
N LEU A 931 20.82 -49.23 3.42
CA LEU A 931 21.31 -50.56 3.81
C LEU A 931 22.83 -50.68 3.63
N THR A 932 23.37 -50.10 2.55
CA THR A 932 24.81 -50.06 2.24
C THR A 932 25.56 -49.15 3.24
N VAL A 933 24.93 -48.05 3.67
CA VAL A 933 25.41 -47.17 4.74
C VAL A 933 25.31 -47.85 6.10
N GLN A 934 24.27 -48.65 6.39
CA GLN A 934 24.18 -49.47 7.61
C GLN A 934 25.26 -50.56 7.64
N GLU A 935 25.56 -51.23 6.52
CA GLU A 935 26.66 -52.19 6.41
C GLU A 935 28.04 -51.51 6.53
N SER A 936 28.19 -50.29 6.00
CA SER A 936 29.38 -49.45 6.16
C SER A 936 29.56 -48.97 7.61
N LEU A 937 28.47 -48.65 8.31
CA LEU A 937 28.47 -48.24 9.71
C LEU A 937 28.75 -49.43 10.64
N ALA A 938 28.28 -50.63 10.31
CA ALA A 938 28.60 -51.86 11.03
C ALA A 938 30.09 -52.23 10.90
N LYS A 939 30.67 -52.10 9.71
CA LYS A 939 32.13 -52.29 9.48
C LYS A 939 32.98 -51.21 10.17
N SER A 940 32.48 -49.97 10.22
CA SER A 940 33.13 -48.87 10.94
C SER A 940 33.13 -49.12 12.46
N ASN A 941 32.04 -49.62 13.02
CA ASN A 941 31.95 -49.99 14.43
C ASN A 941 32.84 -51.20 14.80
N GLU A 942 33.03 -52.17 13.90
CA GLU A 942 34.02 -53.25 14.07
C GLU A 942 35.46 -52.72 14.08
N ALA A 943 35.79 -51.76 13.22
CA ALA A 943 37.11 -51.10 13.19
C ALA A 943 37.36 -50.25 14.44
N PHE A 944 36.32 -49.56 14.95
CA PHE A 944 36.39 -48.77 16.18
C PHE A 944 36.56 -49.65 17.44
N ALA A 945 35.94 -50.84 17.44
CA ALA A 945 36.13 -51.83 18.50
C ALA A 945 37.57 -52.41 18.52
N GLN A 946 38.22 -52.54 17.36
CA GLN A 946 39.63 -52.94 17.27
C GLN A 946 40.59 -51.85 17.78
N GLN A 947 40.31 -50.56 17.51
CA GLN A 947 41.10 -49.44 18.02
C GLN A 947 41.00 -49.28 19.54
N ILE A 948 39.80 -49.47 20.12
CA ILE A 948 39.61 -49.45 21.59
C ILE A 948 40.41 -50.59 22.27
N GLY A 949 40.57 -51.74 21.60
CA GLY A 949 41.40 -52.85 22.07
C GLY A 949 42.89 -52.52 22.10
N GLN A 950 43.40 -51.78 21.11
CA GLN A 950 44.80 -51.31 21.09
C GLN A 950 45.09 -50.27 22.18
N VAL A 951 44.17 -49.33 22.40
CA VAL A 951 44.31 -48.28 23.44
C VAL A 951 44.25 -48.88 24.85
N ARG A 952 43.48 -49.96 25.07
CA ARG A 952 43.48 -50.70 26.35
C ARG A 952 44.81 -51.40 26.63
N ALA A 953 45.50 -51.88 25.60
CA ALA A 953 46.80 -52.56 25.74
C ALA A 953 47.96 -51.58 26.01
N GLU A 954 47.89 -50.33 25.52
CA GLU A 954 48.90 -49.30 25.79
C GLU A 954 48.80 -48.72 27.22
N ILE A 955 47.59 -48.69 27.80
CA ILE A 955 47.33 -48.23 29.17
C ILE A 955 47.85 -49.23 30.23
N GLU A 956 47.93 -50.53 29.89
CA GLU A 956 48.49 -51.56 30.78
C GLU A 956 50.03 -51.50 30.88
N SER A 957 50.71 -50.88 29.90
CA SER A 957 52.19 -50.75 29.89
C SER A 957 52.72 -49.54 30.68
N THR A 958 51.87 -48.55 30.97
CA THR A 958 52.24 -47.32 31.71
C THR A 958 51.89 -47.42 33.20
N ASN A 959 51.82 -48.65 33.73
CA ASN A 959 51.54 -48.91 35.15
C ASN A 959 52.78 -49.44 35.91
N GLU A 960 53.94 -49.53 35.25
CA GLU A 960 55.21 -50.02 35.85
C GLU A 960 56.21 -48.91 36.25
N GLU A 961 56.01 -47.64 35.86
CA GLU A 961 56.92 -46.53 36.24
C GLU A 961 56.44 -45.67 37.42
N VAL A 962 55.45 -46.14 38.18
CA VAL A 962 54.94 -45.45 39.39
C VAL A 962 55.73 -45.84 40.66
N GLY A 963 56.70 -46.76 40.56
CA GLY A 963 57.47 -47.29 41.70
C GLY A 963 58.68 -46.46 42.16
N THR A 964 59.06 -45.38 41.47
CA THR A 964 60.36 -44.69 41.72
C THR A 964 60.27 -43.20 42.06
N ILE A 965 59.08 -42.70 42.45
CA ILE A 965 58.90 -41.30 42.93
C ILE A 965 58.46 -41.28 44.41
N THR A 966 58.70 -42.37 45.16
CA THR A 966 58.40 -42.46 46.59
C THR A 966 59.44 -41.77 47.48
N SER A 967 60.57 -41.28 46.94
CA SER A 967 61.69 -40.71 47.74
C SER A 967 61.93 -39.20 47.56
N ARG A 968 61.18 -38.49 46.69
CA ARG A 968 61.32 -37.03 46.49
C ARG A 968 60.30 -36.19 47.27
N VAL A 969 59.48 -36.83 48.11
CA VAL A 969 58.34 -36.23 48.82
C VAL A 969 58.77 -35.37 50.04
N THR A 970 59.98 -35.54 50.56
CA THR A 970 60.37 -34.95 51.86
C THR A 970 60.93 -33.51 51.80
N THR A 971 61.05 -32.92 50.61
CA THR A 971 61.47 -31.50 50.46
C THR A 971 60.33 -30.59 49.97
N VAL A 972 59.27 -31.17 49.40
CA VAL A 972 58.07 -30.42 48.95
C VAL A 972 57.16 -30.06 50.12
N GLU A 973 57.17 -30.84 51.21
CA GLU A 973 56.33 -30.64 52.41
C GLU A 973 56.43 -29.25 53.06
N LYS A 974 57.53 -28.53 52.86
CA LYS A 974 57.70 -27.16 53.40
C LYS A 974 57.19 -26.05 52.47
N ALA A 975 57.11 -26.32 51.16
CA ALA A 975 56.47 -25.41 50.20
C ALA A 975 54.93 -25.57 50.18
N THR A 976 54.41 -26.73 50.60
CA THR A 976 52.98 -27.05 50.63
C THR A 976 52.18 -26.24 51.66
N VAL A 977 52.80 -25.68 52.71
CA VAL A 977 52.07 -24.90 53.73
C VAL A 977 51.74 -23.49 53.22
N ASP A 978 52.65 -22.85 52.50
CA ASP A 978 52.42 -21.52 51.88
C ASP A 978 51.61 -21.62 50.57
N LEU A 979 51.72 -22.75 49.86
CA LEU A 979 50.89 -23.03 48.69
C LEU A 979 49.47 -23.45 49.10
N LYS A 980 49.24 -24.05 50.28
CA LYS A 980 47.89 -24.37 50.81
C LYS A 980 47.08 -23.11 51.15
N SER A 981 47.71 -22.07 51.67
CA SER A 981 47.04 -20.78 51.94
C SER A 981 46.72 -20.03 50.65
N ALA A 982 47.62 -20.07 49.65
CA ALA A 982 47.36 -19.52 48.31
C ALA A 982 46.32 -20.33 47.51
N HIS A 983 46.34 -21.66 47.61
CA HIS A 983 45.38 -22.56 46.96
C HIS A 983 44.00 -22.49 47.63
N ALA A 984 43.90 -22.29 48.94
CA ALA A 984 42.62 -22.05 49.61
C ALA A 984 41.97 -20.72 49.16
N SER A 985 42.76 -19.65 48.96
CA SER A 985 42.25 -18.39 48.39
C SER A 985 41.90 -18.50 46.90
N LEU A 986 42.66 -19.28 46.12
CA LEU A 986 42.35 -19.53 44.71
C LEU A 986 41.12 -20.46 44.55
N GLU A 987 40.97 -21.50 45.38
CA GLU A 987 39.77 -22.35 45.45
C GLU A 987 38.56 -21.55 45.89
N GLN A 988 38.69 -20.62 46.85
CA GLN A 988 37.57 -19.77 47.27
C GLN A 988 37.16 -18.78 46.17
N SER A 989 38.11 -18.29 45.37
CA SER A 989 37.87 -17.45 44.18
C SER A 989 37.28 -18.25 43.01
N THR A 990 37.82 -19.43 42.70
CA THR A 990 37.33 -20.28 41.59
C THR A 990 36.02 -20.99 41.93
N VAL A 991 35.76 -21.38 43.18
CA VAL A 991 34.43 -21.86 43.63
C VAL A 991 33.41 -20.73 43.64
N SER A 992 33.82 -19.48 43.89
CA SER A 992 32.95 -18.30 43.75
C SER A 992 32.64 -17.98 42.29
N GLU A 993 33.65 -17.97 41.40
CA GLU A 993 33.44 -17.71 39.96
C GLU A 993 32.70 -18.85 39.25
N PHE A 994 33.04 -20.12 39.54
CA PHE A 994 32.27 -21.27 39.05
C PHE A 994 30.90 -21.37 39.73
N GLY A 995 30.75 -20.90 40.97
CA GLY A 995 29.47 -20.82 41.68
C GLY A 995 28.55 -19.74 41.10
N GLU A 996 29.10 -18.60 40.69
CA GLU A 996 28.40 -17.58 39.92
C GLU A 996 28.07 -18.07 38.51
N MET A 997 28.99 -18.73 37.80
CA MET A 997 28.70 -19.37 36.51
C MET A 997 27.64 -20.48 36.63
N ARG A 998 27.67 -21.29 37.70
CA ARG A 998 26.60 -22.28 37.97
C ARG A 998 25.29 -21.59 38.31
N GLY A 999 25.33 -20.47 39.03
CA GLY A 999 24.18 -19.61 39.29
C GLY A 999 23.61 -19.01 38.01
N TYR A 1000 24.44 -18.52 37.09
CA TYR A 1000 24.02 -18.04 35.77
C TYR A 1000 23.48 -19.16 34.90
N ILE A 1001 24.11 -20.34 34.87
CA ILE A 1001 23.62 -21.51 34.13
C ILE A 1001 22.29 -22.00 34.72
N THR A 1002 22.16 -22.09 36.05
CA THR A 1002 20.90 -22.44 36.71
C THR A 1002 19.85 -21.36 36.48
N HIS A 1003 20.19 -20.07 36.46
CA HIS A 1003 19.25 -18.99 36.11
C HIS A 1003 18.86 -19.02 34.63
N PHE A 1004 19.77 -19.38 33.73
CA PHE A 1004 19.47 -19.58 32.32
C PHE A 1004 18.60 -20.83 32.09
N GLU A 1005 18.87 -21.93 32.77
CA GLU A 1005 18.04 -23.15 32.76
C GLU A 1005 16.66 -22.89 33.38
N GLN A 1006 16.59 -22.10 34.46
CA GLN A 1006 15.34 -21.68 35.08
C GLN A 1006 14.56 -20.73 34.16
N ALA A 1007 15.23 -19.74 33.56
CA ALA A 1007 14.61 -18.81 32.61
C ALA A 1007 14.16 -19.51 31.32
N PHE A 1008 14.91 -20.52 30.86
CA PHE A 1008 14.52 -21.34 29.71
C PHE A 1008 13.34 -22.25 30.07
N SER A 1009 13.34 -22.86 31.26
CA SER A 1009 12.21 -23.66 31.75
C SER A 1009 10.96 -22.80 32.03
N ASP A 1010 11.13 -21.57 32.52
CA ASP A 1010 10.05 -20.62 32.75
C ASP A 1010 9.55 -20.04 31.43
N SER A 1011 10.43 -19.86 30.43
CA SER A 1011 10.06 -19.50 29.06
C SER A 1011 9.33 -20.65 28.35
N GLU A 1012 9.76 -21.90 28.54
CA GLU A 1012 9.02 -23.09 28.06
C GLU A 1012 7.67 -23.23 28.76
N LYS A 1013 7.58 -23.00 30.08
CA LYS A 1013 6.30 -22.99 30.80
C LYS A 1013 5.39 -21.87 30.33
N ALA A 1014 5.92 -20.66 30.13
CA ALA A 1014 5.17 -19.53 29.60
C ALA A 1014 4.72 -19.77 28.15
N LEU A 1015 5.55 -20.43 27.33
CA LEU A 1015 5.20 -20.85 25.97
C LEU A 1015 4.13 -21.95 26.00
N VAL A 1016 4.22 -22.92 26.91
CA VAL A 1016 3.22 -23.98 27.09
C VAL A 1016 1.90 -23.41 27.66
N GLU A 1017 1.96 -22.43 28.56
CA GLU A 1017 0.78 -21.70 29.05
C GLU A 1017 0.17 -20.84 27.96
N SER A 1018 0.98 -20.17 27.13
CA SER A 1018 0.53 -19.40 25.97
C SER A 1018 -0.10 -20.30 24.91
N ILE A 1019 0.49 -21.45 24.61
CA ILE A 1019 -0.08 -22.48 23.73
C ILE A 1019 -1.37 -23.04 24.33
N GLY A 1020 -1.42 -23.27 25.64
CA GLY A 1020 -2.62 -23.74 26.35
C GLY A 1020 -3.75 -22.70 26.34
N GLN A 1021 -3.44 -21.43 26.56
CA GLN A 1021 -4.37 -20.31 26.45
C GLN A 1021 -4.87 -20.15 25.01
N THR A 1022 -3.97 -20.21 24.03
CA THR A 1022 -4.32 -20.16 22.59
C THR A 1022 -5.19 -21.34 22.21
N GLN A 1023 -4.89 -22.56 22.67
CA GLN A 1023 -5.71 -23.74 22.45
C GLN A 1023 -7.09 -23.62 23.12
N ALA A 1024 -7.17 -23.02 24.32
CA ALA A 1024 -8.43 -22.74 25.00
C ALA A 1024 -9.26 -21.67 24.28
N GLN A 1025 -8.61 -20.64 23.75
CA GLN A 1025 -9.23 -19.58 22.96
C GLN A 1025 -9.73 -20.10 21.61
N VAL A 1026 -8.95 -20.97 20.95
CA VAL A 1026 -9.36 -21.67 19.72
C VAL A 1026 -10.52 -22.61 19.99
N ASN A 1027 -10.52 -23.35 21.12
CA ASN A 1027 -11.63 -24.21 21.50
C ASN A 1027 -12.91 -23.41 21.85
N LEU A 1028 -12.76 -22.25 22.50
CA LEU A 1028 -13.86 -21.31 22.75
C LEU A 1028 -14.43 -20.76 21.45
N LEU A 1029 -13.58 -20.23 20.56
CA LEU A 1029 -13.96 -19.76 19.24
C LEU A 1029 -14.60 -20.86 18.39
N HIS A 1030 -14.09 -22.09 18.46
CA HIS A 1030 -14.66 -23.24 17.79
C HIS A 1030 -16.07 -23.57 18.33
N ASN A 1031 -16.27 -23.52 19.65
CA ASN A 1031 -17.58 -23.69 20.27
C ASN A 1031 -18.54 -22.55 19.94
N GLU A 1032 -18.08 -21.31 19.95
CA GLU A 1032 -18.87 -20.14 19.55
C GLU A 1032 -19.25 -20.20 18.08
N ASN A 1033 -18.36 -20.69 17.21
CA ASN A 1033 -18.65 -20.90 15.80
C ASN A 1033 -19.67 -22.04 15.62
N ARG A 1034 -19.60 -23.11 16.41
CA ARG A 1034 -20.62 -24.17 16.42
C ARG A 1034 -21.98 -23.68 16.92
N ILE A 1035 -22.01 -22.85 17.97
CA ILE A 1035 -23.24 -22.22 18.49
C ILE A 1035 -23.81 -21.25 17.45
N SER A 1036 -22.95 -20.47 16.79
CA SER A 1036 -23.34 -19.53 15.74
C SER A 1036 -23.87 -20.25 14.51
N ARG A 1037 -23.22 -21.34 14.06
CA ARG A 1037 -23.73 -22.21 13.00
C ARG A 1037 -25.07 -22.84 13.38
N ALA A 1038 -25.25 -23.28 14.63
CA ALA A 1038 -26.53 -23.80 15.10
C ALA A 1038 -27.63 -22.72 15.15
N ARG A 1039 -27.29 -21.47 15.46
CA ARG A 1039 -28.20 -20.33 15.36
C ARG A 1039 -28.54 -20.01 13.91
N ILE A 1040 -27.55 -19.96 13.02
CA ILE A 1040 -27.75 -19.74 11.58
C ILE A 1040 -28.66 -20.82 11.00
N ILE A 1041 -28.42 -22.10 11.29
CA ILE A 1041 -29.28 -23.20 10.84
C ILE A 1041 -30.71 -23.04 11.37
N ARG A 1042 -30.90 -22.62 12.63
CA ARG A 1042 -32.25 -22.34 13.16
C ARG A 1042 -32.91 -21.16 12.47
N THR A 1043 -32.15 -20.11 12.16
CA THR A 1043 -32.65 -18.92 11.44
C THR A 1043 -32.96 -19.25 9.98
N GLU A 1044 -32.14 -20.05 9.30
CA GLU A 1044 -32.40 -20.57 7.96
C GLU A 1044 -33.63 -21.47 7.94
N THR A 1045 -33.80 -22.33 8.94
CA THR A 1045 -34.99 -23.17 9.06
C THR A 1045 -36.23 -22.31 9.30
N ALA A 1046 -36.16 -21.30 10.17
CA ALA A 1046 -37.26 -20.37 10.41
C ALA A 1046 -37.61 -19.52 9.18
N LEU A 1047 -36.60 -19.10 8.41
CA LEU A 1047 -36.77 -18.35 7.16
C LEU A 1047 -37.38 -19.24 6.06
N ALA A 1048 -37.00 -20.52 6.00
CA ALA A 1048 -37.62 -21.49 5.10
C ALA A 1048 -39.10 -21.70 5.44
N THR A 1049 -39.45 -21.81 6.73
CA THR A 1049 -40.84 -21.91 7.19
C THR A 1049 -41.63 -20.62 6.92
N GLU A 1050 -41.02 -19.44 7.07
CA GLU A 1050 -41.65 -18.16 6.70
C GLU A 1050 -41.87 -18.07 5.18
N THR A 1051 -40.94 -18.58 4.39
CA THR A 1051 -41.04 -18.60 2.92
C THR A 1051 -42.14 -19.54 2.45
N GLU A 1052 -42.30 -20.71 3.09
CA GLU A 1052 -43.44 -21.60 2.88
C GLU A 1052 -44.76 -20.95 3.28
N ALA A 1053 -44.82 -20.29 4.44
CA ALA A 1053 -46.01 -19.57 4.89
C ALA A 1053 -46.40 -18.42 3.93
N ARG A 1054 -45.42 -17.65 3.43
CA ARG A 1054 -45.66 -16.61 2.40
C ARG A 1054 -46.08 -17.19 1.06
N ALA A 1055 -45.60 -18.39 0.70
CA ALA A 1055 -46.04 -19.08 -0.50
C ALA A 1055 -47.49 -19.57 -0.37
N GLU A 1056 -47.88 -20.08 0.80
CA GLU A 1056 -49.28 -20.42 1.11
C GLU A 1056 -50.19 -19.19 1.12
N ASP A 1057 -49.75 -18.08 1.72
CA ASP A 1057 -50.49 -16.80 1.70
C ASP A 1057 -50.66 -16.29 0.26
N LYS A 1058 -49.62 -16.40 -0.58
CA LYS A 1058 -49.71 -16.05 -2.00
C LYS A 1058 -50.75 -16.91 -2.72
N VAL A 1059 -50.77 -18.22 -2.49
CA VAL A 1059 -51.77 -19.12 -3.10
C VAL A 1059 -53.19 -18.75 -2.64
N GLN A 1060 -53.39 -18.37 -1.36
CA GLN A 1060 -54.69 -17.89 -0.89
C GLN A 1060 -55.09 -16.53 -1.49
N ILE A 1061 -54.12 -15.62 -1.69
CA ILE A 1061 -54.35 -14.32 -2.32
C ILE A 1061 -54.71 -14.51 -3.80
N ASP A 1062 -53.98 -15.34 -4.53
CA ASP A 1062 -54.27 -15.67 -5.93
C ASP A 1062 -55.67 -16.29 -6.06
N ALA A 1063 -56.04 -17.23 -5.17
CA ALA A 1063 -57.39 -17.80 -5.14
C ALA A 1063 -58.48 -16.77 -4.87
N ARG A 1064 -58.23 -15.79 -3.99
CA ARG A 1064 -59.17 -14.67 -3.73
C ARG A 1064 -59.24 -13.70 -4.90
N PHE A 1065 -58.15 -13.55 -5.65
CA PHE A 1065 -58.10 -12.71 -6.84
C PHE A 1065 -58.89 -13.35 -7.99
N ASP A 1066 -58.75 -14.66 -8.18
CA ASP A 1066 -59.51 -15.44 -9.15
C ASP A 1066 -61.02 -15.43 -8.80
N ASP A 1067 -61.39 -15.58 -7.52
CA ASP A 1067 -62.78 -15.44 -7.07
C ASP A 1067 -63.32 -14.02 -7.31
N ALA A 1068 -62.50 -12.99 -7.08
CA ALA A 1068 -62.89 -11.60 -7.33
C ALA A 1068 -63.03 -11.31 -8.83
N GLU A 1069 -62.17 -11.88 -9.68
CA GLU A 1069 -62.25 -11.77 -11.13
C GLU A 1069 -63.50 -12.50 -11.66
N GLY A 1070 -63.80 -13.69 -11.13
CA GLY A 1070 -65.04 -14.42 -11.39
C GLY A 1070 -66.29 -13.65 -10.97
N ALA A 1071 -66.25 -13.00 -9.80
CA ALA A 1071 -67.34 -12.12 -9.35
C ALA A 1071 -67.51 -10.90 -10.26
N ILE A 1072 -66.41 -10.31 -10.75
CA ILE A 1072 -66.45 -9.18 -11.70
C ILE A 1072 -67.02 -9.61 -13.06
N VAL A 1073 -66.65 -10.80 -13.56
CA VAL A 1073 -67.25 -11.36 -14.79
C VAL A 1073 -68.76 -11.58 -14.59
N THR A 1074 -69.15 -12.15 -13.44
CA THR A 1074 -70.58 -12.34 -13.11
C THR A 1074 -71.32 -11.01 -13.03
N ILE A 1075 -70.72 -9.97 -12.43
CA ILE A 1075 -71.29 -8.62 -12.38
C ILE A 1075 -71.42 -8.02 -13.79
N LYS A 1076 -70.44 -8.22 -14.67
CA LYS A 1076 -70.52 -7.76 -16.07
C LYS A 1076 -71.61 -8.49 -16.85
N GLU A 1077 -71.79 -9.80 -16.63
CA GLU A 1077 -72.90 -10.56 -17.21
C GLU A 1077 -74.26 -10.11 -16.67
N VAL A 1078 -74.34 -9.80 -15.38
CA VAL A 1078 -75.56 -9.23 -14.75
C VAL A 1078 -75.85 -7.84 -15.31
N GLN A 1079 -74.85 -6.98 -15.50
CA GLN A 1079 -75.01 -5.67 -16.13
C GLN A 1079 -75.46 -5.80 -17.59
N ALA A 1080 -74.88 -6.70 -18.37
CA ALA A 1080 -75.31 -6.94 -19.74
C ALA A 1080 -76.77 -7.44 -19.83
N LYS A 1081 -77.19 -8.31 -18.90
CA LYS A 1081 -78.60 -8.74 -18.78
C LYS A 1081 -79.52 -7.63 -18.27
N GLN A 1082 -79.02 -6.75 -17.42
CA GLN A 1082 -79.77 -5.60 -16.89
C GLN A 1082 -79.97 -4.54 -17.97
N ASP A 1083 -78.98 -4.29 -18.84
CA ASP A 1083 -79.08 -3.39 -19.99
C ASP A 1083 -80.04 -3.95 -21.06
N GLU A 1084 -80.05 -5.27 -21.27
CA GLU A 1084 -81.04 -5.94 -22.14
C GLU A 1084 -82.47 -5.91 -21.56
N ALA A 1085 -82.59 -5.97 -20.22
CA ALA A 1085 -83.85 -5.86 -19.51
C ALA A 1085 -84.38 -4.41 -19.45
N LEU A 1086 -83.49 -3.42 -19.30
CA LEU A 1086 -83.80 -1.98 -19.33
C LEU A 1086 -84.30 -1.54 -20.70
N ALA A 1087 -83.69 -2.03 -21.79
CA ALA A 1087 -84.15 -1.77 -23.16
C ALA A 1087 -85.56 -2.36 -23.44
N LYS A 1088 -85.91 -3.48 -22.80
CA LYS A 1088 -87.26 -4.10 -22.90
C LYS A 1088 -88.30 -3.47 -21.96
N THR A 1089 -87.89 -2.88 -20.84
CA THR A 1089 -88.80 -2.22 -19.88
C THR A 1089 -89.12 -0.77 -20.24
N GLU A 1090 -88.25 -0.06 -20.97
CA GLU A 1090 -88.55 1.30 -21.45
C GLU A 1090 -89.67 1.34 -22.52
N GLU A 1091 -89.83 0.25 -23.28
CA GLU A 1091 -90.89 0.07 -24.29
C GLU A 1091 -92.23 -0.40 -23.67
N GLN A 1092 -92.21 -0.99 -22.47
CA GLN A 1092 -93.38 -1.42 -21.69
C GLN A 1092 -93.87 -0.39 -20.66
N LEU A 1093 -92.98 0.45 -20.10
CA LEU A 1093 -93.30 1.46 -19.07
C LEU A 1093 -93.96 2.73 -19.63
N ARG A 1094 -93.96 2.93 -20.96
CA ARG A 1094 -94.79 3.96 -21.64
C ARG A 1094 -96.26 3.56 -21.78
N ALA A 1095 -96.63 2.32 -21.47
CA ALA A 1095 -97.98 1.79 -21.70
C ALA A 1095 -98.83 1.59 -20.43
N GLU A 1096 -98.25 1.59 -19.23
CA GLU A 1096 -99.03 1.28 -18.02
C GLU A 1096 -98.77 2.26 -16.86
N ILE A 1097 -99.82 3.04 -16.59
CA ILE A 1097 -100.21 3.58 -15.27
C ILE A 1097 -99.71 5.00 -14.98
N GLN A 1098 -100.42 5.90 -15.64
CA GLN A 1098 -101.04 7.05 -15.00
C GLN A 1098 -101.90 6.60 -13.80
N MET A 1099 -101.75 7.32 -12.67
CA MET A 1099 -102.62 7.44 -11.48
C MET A 1099 -102.38 6.51 -10.27
N GLY A 1100 -101.92 7.15 -9.18
CA GLY A 1100 -102.60 7.05 -7.88
C GLY A 1100 -101.72 6.80 -6.66
N ASP A 1101 -101.28 7.89 -6.03
CA ASP A 1101 -101.08 8.17 -4.58
C ASP A 1101 -101.66 7.15 -3.57
N GLU A 1102 -101.15 6.92 -2.35
CA GLU A 1102 -100.58 7.86 -1.37
C GLU A 1102 -99.90 7.01 -0.24
N GLY A 1103 -98.69 6.47 -0.47
CA GLY A 1103 -98.03 5.57 0.50
C GLY A 1103 -96.50 5.52 0.44
N ILE A 1104 -95.91 6.24 -0.51
CA ILE A 1104 -94.47 6.13 -0.85
C ILE A 1104 -93.61 7.13 -0.04
N GLN A 1105 -94.20 8.15 0.58
CA GLN A 1105 -93.42 9.17 1.31
C GLN A 1105 -92.86 8.67 2.66
N GLY A 1106 -93.52 7.71 3.34
CA GLY A 1106 -93.05 7.19 4.64
C GLY A 1106 -91.90 6.19 4.54
N GLN A 1107 -91.77 5.48 3.40
CA GLN A 1107 -90.68 4.51 3.18
C GLN A 1107 -89.37 5.19 2.70
N LEU A 1108 -89.46 6.37 2.09
CA LEU A 1108 -88.31 7.17 1.66
C LEU A 1108 -87.54 7.80 2.84
N ASP A 1109 -88.23 8.21 3.91
CA ASP A 1109 -87.59 8.83 5.08
C ASP A 1109 -86.80 7.82 5.95
N GLU A 1110 -87.28 6.57 6.04
CA GLU A 1110 -86.61 5.51 6.82
C GLU A 1110 -85.38 4.93 6.08
N GLN A 1111 -85.41 4.90 4.74
CA GLN A 1111 -84.24 4.54 3.94
C GLN A 1111 -83.18 5.65 3.91
N GLY A 1112 -83.57 6.94 3.97
CA GLY A 1112 -82.64 8.06 4.05
C GLY A 1112 -81.77 8.08 5.32
N GLN A 1113 -82.31 7.68 6.48
CA GLN A 1113 -81.56 7.60 7.74
C GLN A 1113 -80.58 6.41 7.81
N LYS A 1114 -80.93 5.28 7.17
CA LYS A 1114 -80.01 4.12 7.05
C LYS A 1114 -78.86 4.40 6.08
N LEU A 1115 -79.08 5.20 5.05
CA LEU A 1115 -78.05 5.55 4.07
C LEU A 1115 -77.01 6.53 4.64
N SER A 1116 -77.41 7.47 5.50
CA SER A 1116 -76.48 8.44 6.11
C SER A 1116 -75.55 7.80 7.16
N SER A 1117 -76.04 6.80 7.89
CA SER A 1117 -75.25 6.05 8.87
C SER A 1117 -74.21 5.14 8.21
N VAL A 1118 -74.54 4.56 7.05
CA VAL A 1118 -73.58 3.79 6.23
C VAL A 1118 -72.52 4.71 5.62
N SER A 1119 -72.88 5.90 5.14
CA SER A 1119 -71.92 6.86 4.58
C SER A 1119 -70.87 7.31 5.60
N SER A 1120 -71.28 7.57 6.84
CA SER A 1120 -70.40 7.95 7.96
C SER A 1120 -69.33 6.89 8.26
N ILE A 1121 -69.73 5.62 8.29
CA ILE A 1121 -68.83 4.48 8.54
C ILE A 1121 -67.84 4.28 7.38
N VAL A 1122 -68.30 4.50 6.14
CA VAL A 1122 -67.44 4.41 4.94
C VAL A 1122 -66.37 5.49 4.95
N ASP A 1123 -66.68 6.70 5.41
CA ASP A 1123 -65.71 7.80 5.48
C ASP A 1123 -64.70 7.60 6.64
N GLU A 1124 -65.12 7.07 7.79
CA GLU A 1124 -64.20 6.61 8.85
C GLU A 1124 -63.27 5.49 8.37
N GLN A 1125 -63.79 4.49 7.65
CA GLN A 1125 -62.97 3.40 7.11
C GLN A 1125 -62.00 3.87 6.01
N LYS A 1126 -62.41 4.81 5.14
CA LYS A 1126 -61.48 5.42 4.17
C LYS A 1126 -60.33 6.14 4.85
N THR A 1127 -60.61 6.86 5.94
CA THR A 1127 -59.58 7.56 6.72
C THR A 1127 -58.65 6.57 7.42
N ALA A 1128 -59.19 5.48 7.97
CA ALA A 1128 -58.39 4.41 8.57
C ALA A 1128 -57.52 3.67 7.54
N ILE A 1129 -58.03 3.41 6.34
CA ILE A 1129 -57.28 2.79 5.23
C ILE A 1129 -56.17 3.73 4.74
N ALA A 1130 -56.41 5.04 4.65
CA ALA A 1130 -55.39 6.01 4.30
C ALA A 1130 -54.23 6.04 5.32
N ASN A 1131 -54.55 6.04 6.62
CA ASN A 1131 -53.54 5.98 7.69
C ASN A 1131 -52.78 4.65 7.72
N LEU A 1132 -53.44 3.53 7.40
CA LEU A 1132 -52.80 2.22 7.27
C LEU A 1132 -51.87 2.17 6.05
N ASN A 1133 -52.24 2.77 4.93
CA ASN A 1133 -51.38 2.84 3.74
C ASN A 1133 -50.15 3.73 3.98
N GLU A 1134 -50.30 4.84 4.70
CA GLU A 1134 -49.17 5.69 5.10
C GLU A 1134 -48.23 4.96 6.07
N THR A 1135 -48.79 4.25 7.06
CA THR A 1135 -48.02 3.42 8.00
C THR A 1135 -47.30 2.27 7.29
N THR A 1136 -47.97 1.61 6.35
CA THR A 1136 -47.39 0.53 5.53
C THR A 1136 -46.25 1.07 4.66
N THR A 1137 -46.43 2.23 4.04
CA THR A 1137 -45.39 2.88 3.21
C THR A 1137 -44.16 3.24 4.06
N ASN A 1138 -44.36 3.78 5.27
CA ASN A 1138 -43.26 4.10 6.19
C ASN A 1138 -42.53 2.86 6.70
N ILE A 1139 -43.25 1.76 6.97
CA ILE A 1139 -42.67 0.48 7.36
C ILE A 1139 -41.87 -0.12 6.20
N THR A 1140 -42.41 -0.12 4.98
CA THR A 1140 -41.72 -0.61 3.78
C THR A 1140 -40.43 0.17 3.52
N GLN A 1141 -40.46 1.51 3.58
CA GLN A 1141 -39.25 2.33 3.41
C GLN A 1141 -38.23 2.10 4.53
N THR A 1142 -38.68 1.88 5.76
CA THR A 1142 -37.78 1.57 6.89
C THR A 1142 -37.16 0.18 6.72
N GLN A 1143 -37.93 -0.80 6.26
CA GLN A 1143 -37.45 -2.16 6.00
C GLN A 1143 -36.53 -2.23 4.79
N GLU A 1144 -36.81 -1.50 3.71
CA GLU A 1144 -35.90 -1.36 2.56
C GLU A 1144 -34.59 -0.71 2.99
N SER A 1145 -34.63 0.37 3.77
CA SER A 1145 -33.42 1.02 4.31
C SER A 1145 -32.62 0.09 5.23
N GLN A 1146 -33.28 -0.73 6.05
CA GLN A 1146 -32.61 -1.72 6.91
C GLN A 1146 -32.05 -2.90 6.09
N PHE A 1147 -32.75 -3.33 5.05
CA PHE A 1147 -32.31 -4.38 4.13
C PHE A 1147 -31.08 -3.91 3.34
N GLU A 1148 -31.08 -2.70 2.81
CA GLU A 1148 -29.93 -2.09 2.11
C GLU A 1148 -28.72 -1.94 3.04
N LYS A 1149 -28.93 -1.50 4.29
CA LYS A 1149 -27.85 -1.45 5.30
C LYS A 1149 -27.30 -2.82 5.65
N THR A 1150 -28.17 -3.83 5.70
CA THR A 1150 -27.78 -5.22 6.00
C THR A 1150 -27.04 -5.84 4.82
N GLN A 1151 -27.50 -5.63 3.59
CA GLN A 1151 -26.81 -5.99 2.34
C GLN A 1151 -25.42 -5.34 2.26
N ALA A 1152 -25.31 -4.04 2.57
CA ALA A 1152 -24.04 -3.34 2.62
C ALA A 1152 -23.10 -3.90 3.70
N SER A 1153 -23.65 -4.30 4.85
CA SER A 1153 -22.87 -4.92 5.94
C SER A 1153 -22.41 -6.34 5.59
N ILE A 1154 -23.26 -7.13 4.91
CA ILE A 1154 -22.91 -8.46 4.38
C ILE A 1154 -21.84 -8.34 3.28
N GLY A 1155 -21.95 -7.34 2.40
CA GLY A 1155 -20.92 -7.02 1.40
C GLY A 1155 -19.58 -6.73 2.06
N LYS A 1156 -19.56 -5.86 3.08
CA LYS A 1156 -18.35 -5.56 3.87
C LYS A 1156 -17.79 -6.79 4.59
N LEU A 1157 -18.64 -7.63 5.18
CA LEU A 1157 -18.23 -8.88 5.84
C LEU A 1157 -17.66 -9.89 4.83
N THR A 1158 -18.22 -9.96 3.62
CA THR A 1158 -17.74 -10.84 2.54
C THR A 1158 -16.39 -10.37 2.03
N GLU A 1159 -16.22 -9.05 1.82
CA GLU A 1159 -14.93 -8.44 1.47
C GLU A 1159 -13.89 -8.63 2.57
N THR A 1160 -14.30 -8.50 3.84
CA THR A 1160 -13.42 -8.71 5.00
C THR A 1160 -13.00 -10.17 5.11
N THR A 1161 -13.91 -11.11 4.87
CA THR A 1161 -13.62 -12.56 4.89
C THR A 1161 -12.67 -12.93 3.76
N ALA A 1162 -12.92 -12.43 2.54
CA ALA A 1162 -12.03 -12.64 1.40
C ALA A 1162 -10.64 -12.00 1.60
N SER A 1163 -10.59 -10.82 2.23
CA SER A 1163 -9.32 -10.18 2.61
C SER A 1163 -8.58 -10.97 3.69
N THR A 1164 -9.31 -11.58 4.63
CA THR A 1164 -8.73 -12.41 5.71
C THR A 1164 -8.21 -13.73 5.16
N ASP A 1165 -8.95 -14.40 4.28
CA ASP A 1165 -8.51 -15.64 3.60
C ASP A 1165 -7.28 -15.39 2.72
N LYS A 1166 -7.26 -14.23 2.04
CA LYS A 1166 -6.09 -13.80 1.26
C LYS A 1166 -4.89 -13.51 2.16
N ALA A 1167 -5.08 -12.75 3.25
CA ALA A 1167 -4.03 -12.46 4.21
C ALA A 1167 -3.48 -13.73 4.87
N LEU A 1168 -4.34 -14.72 5.16
CA LEU A 1168 -3.93 -16.01 5.71
C LEU A 1168 -3.12 -16.83 4.68
N THR A 1169 -3.48 -16.74 3.39
CA THR A 1169 -2.72 -17.39 2.30
C THR A 1169 -1.37 -16.71 2.09
N GLU A 1170 -1.34 -15.38 2.07
CA GLU A 1170 -0.11 -14.56 1.95
C GLU A 1170 0.81 -14.77 3.17
N ALA A 1171 0.26 -14.85 4.39
CA ALA A 1171 1.02 -15.15 5.60
C ALA A 1171 1.59 -16.58 5.59
N LYS A 1172 0.86 -17.55 5.01
CA LYS A 1172 1.35 -18.93 4.85
C LYS A 1172 2.47 -19.01 3.80
N GLU A 1173 2.38 -18.25 2.71
CA GLU A 1173 3.44 -18.13 1.71
C GLU A 1173 4.67 -17.39 2.24
N GLN A 1174 4.50 -16.30 3.00
CA GLN A 1174 5.61 -15.62 3.67
C GLN A 1174 6.28 -16.50 4.72
N SER A 1175 5.51 -17.24 5.51
CA SER A 1175 6.06 -18.18 6.50
C SER A 1175 6.88 -19.29 5.81
N LYS A 1176 6.39 -19.79 4.67
CA LYS A 1176 7.13 -20.75 3.83
C LYS A 1176 8.41 -20.14 3.25
N SER A 1177 8.35 -18.93 2.72
CA SER A 1177 9.52 -18.20 2.21
C SER A 1177 10.56 -17.95 3.31
N ARG A 1178 10.14 -17.48 4.50
CA ARG A 1178 11.04 -17.29 5.64
C ARG A 1178 11.67 -18.60 6.10
N PHE A 1179 10.94 -19.71 6.01
CA PHE A 1179 11.49 -21.03 6.30
C PHE A 1179 12.56 -21.43 5.28
N GLU A 1180 12.31 -21.22 3.98
CA GLU A 1180 13.28 -21.46 2.91
C GLU A 1180 14.52 -20.55 3.03
N ASP A 1181 14.34 -19.27 3.39
CA ASP A 1181 15.43 -18.31 3.64
C ASP A 1181 16.25 -18.67 4.89
N ASN A 1182 15.58 -19.14 5.95
CA ASN A 1182 16.24 -19.63 7.16
C ASN A 1182 17.02 -20.93 6.87
N GLU A 1183 16.47 -21.84 6.06
CA GLU A 1183 17.16 -23.06 5.63
C GLU A 1183 18.41 -22.74 4.79
N SER A 1184 18.31 -21.75 3.90
CA SER A 1184 19.44 -21.21 3.14
C SER A 1184 20.50 -20.56 4.06
N SER A 1185 20.07 -19.76 5.04
CA SER A 1185 20.95 -19.10 6.01
C SER A 1185 21.66 -20.12 6.91
N ILE A 1186 20.95 -21.15 7.36
CA ILE A 1186 21.53 -22.27 8.12
C ILE A 1186 22.56 -23.01 7.27
N THR A 1187 22.27 -23.26 5.99
CA THR A 1187 23.22 -23.89 5.06
C THR A 1187 24.47 -23.03 4.88
N HIS A 1188 24.30 -21.71 4.77
CA HIS A 1188 25.42 -20.77 4.65
C HIS A 1188 26.26 -20.68 5.92
N ILE A 1189 25.63 -20.68 7.10
CA ILE A 1189 26.32 -20.72 8.40
C ILE A 1189 27.08 -22.04 8.56
N GLN A 1190 26.50 -23.17 8.18
CA GLN A 1190 27.17 -24.48 8.20
C GLN A 1190 28.39 -24.52 7.27
N GLN A 1191 28.30 -23.93 6.07
CA GLN A 1191 29.44 -23.77 5.17
C GLN A 1191 30.52 -22.85 5.74
N THR A 1192 30.12 -21.77 6.39
CA THR A 1192 31.05 -20.82 7.02
C THR A 1192 31.77 -21.45 8.21
N MET A 1193 31.05 -22.17 9.06
CA MET A 1193 31.64 -22.94 10.16
C MET A 1193 32.60 -24.02 9.64
N SER A 1194 32.25 -24.73 8.57
CA SER A 1194 33.15 -25.73 7.96
C SER A 1194 34.43 -25.08 7.40
N ASN A 1195 34.32 -23.90 6.79
CA ASN A 1195 35.46 -23.13 6.31
C ASN A 1195 36.34 -22.60 7.46
N GLU A 1196 35.73 -22.14 8.56
CA GLU A 1196 36.45 -21.71 9.76
C GLU A 1196 37.15 -22.89 10.45
N GLU A 1197 36.52 -24.06 10.54
CA GLU A 1197 37.15 -25.27 11.05
C GLU A 1197 38.34 -25.70 10.19
N LEU A 1198 38.21 -25.66 8.86
CA LEU A 1198 39.32 -25.89 7.93
C LEU A 1198 40.46 -24.89 8.12
N ALA A 1199 40.14 -23.60 8.26
CA ALA A 1199 41.13 -22.55 8.50
C ALA A 1199 41.83 -22.70 9.86
N GLN A 1200 41.09 -23.10 10.90
CA GLN A 1200 41.67 -23.42 12.21
C GLN A 1200 42.57 -24.64 12.15
N VAL A 1201 42.19 -25.69 11.42
CA VAL A 1201 43.04 -26.88 11.21
C VAL A 1201 44.32 -26.52 10.46
N GLU A 1202 44.24 -25.68 9.42
CA GLU A 1202 45.43 -25.15 8.73
C GLU A 1202 46.31 -24.31 9.68
N ALA A 1203 45.72 -23.42 10.48
CA ALA A 1203 46.45 -22.60 11.45
C ALA A 1203 47.14 -23.46 12.52
N ILE A 1204 46.46 -24.48 13.05
CA ILE A 1204 47.03 -25.47 13.99
C ILE A 1204 48.15 -26.26 13.32
N GLY A 1205 47.99 -26.65 12.06
CA GLY A 1205 49.04 -27.31 11.26
C GLY A 1205 50.29 -26.44 11.10
N GLN A 1206 50.10 -25.15 10.80
CA GLN A 1206 51.20 -24.18 10.69
C GLN A 1206 51.90 -23.92 12.03
N LEU A 1207 51.13 -23.78 13.12
CA LEU A 1207 51.66 -23.65 14.48
C LEU A 1207 52.45 -24.89 14.91
N THR A 1208 51.94 -26.10 14.62
CA THR A 1208 52.62 -27.37 14.88
C THR A 1208 53.92 -27.45 14.08
N ALA A 1209 53.92 -27.02 12.81
CA ALA A 1209 55.13 -26.95 12.00
C ALA A 1209 56.15 -25.96 12.60
N GLN A 1210 55.73 -24.77 13.02
CA GLN A 1210 56.58 -23.80 13.72
C GLN A 1210 57.15 -24.36 15.02
N GLN A 1211 56.32 -25.03 15.83
CA GLN A 1211 56.75 -25.62 17.09
C GLN A 1211 57.76 -26.75 16.88
N ASN A 1212 57.60 -27.54 15.82
CA ASN A 1212 58.59 -28.54 15.40
C ASN A 1212 59.91 -27.91 14.92
N VAL A 1213 59.86 -26.79 14.18
CA VAL A 1213 61.06 -26.02 13.81
C VAL A 1213 61.77 -25.49 15.06
N GLN A 1214 61.03 -24.87 15.99
CA GLN A 1214 61.59 -24.38 17.25
C GLN A 1214 62.16 -25.51 18.11
N GLY A 1215 61.48 -26.65 18.21
CA GLY A 1215 61.99 -27.84 18.88
C GLY A 1215 63.29 -28.35 18.27
N THR A 1216 63.40 -28.32 16.94
CA THR A 1216 64.63 -28.67 16.21
C THR A 1216 65.75 -27.67 16.48
N GLU A 1217 65.45 -26.37 16.56
CA GLU A 1217 66.43 -25.34 16.93
C GLU A 1217 66.91 -25.49 18.37
N ILE A 1218 66.02 -25.81 19.31
CA ILE A 1218 66.37 -26.08 20.71
C ILE A 1218 67.26 -27.32 20.80
N LEU A 1219 66.98 -28.38 20.03
CA LEU A 1219 67.83 -29.55 19.95
C LEU A 1219 69.22 -29.23 19.37
N ARG A 1220 69.30 -28.37 18.35
CA ARG A 1220 70.59 -27.87 17.81
C ARG A 1220 71.34 -27.02 18.85
N ALA A 1221 70.64 -26.19 19.61
CA ALA A 1221 71.22 -25.39 20.68
C ALA A 1221 71.76 -26.28 21.80
N LYS A 1222 70.99 -27.29 22.26
CA LYS A 1222 71.44 -28.30 23.23
C LYS A 1222 72.66 -29.06 22.73
N ALA A 1223 72.65 -29.53 21.47
CA ALA A 1223 73.79 -30.22 20.88
C ALA A 1223 75.05 -29.33 20.75
N SER A 1224 74.87 -28.02 20.61
CA SER A 1224 75.97 -27.04 20.60
C SER A 1224 76.52 -26.80 22.01
N ILE A 1225 75.65 -26.69 23.01
CA ILE A 1225 76.02 -26.58 24.43
C ILE A 1225 76.79 -27.83 24.87
N THR A 1226 76.31 -29.04 24.57
CA THR A 1226 77.03 -30.29 24.88
C THR A 1226 78.41 -30.35 24.22
N ARG A 1227 78.55 -29.78 23.01
CA ARG A 1227 79.85 -29.67 22.35
C ARG A 1227 80.79 -28.70 23.08
N ILE A 1228 80.27 -27.58 23.56
CA ILE A 1228 81.01 -26.60 24.36
C ILE A 1228 81.42 -27.21 25.69
N ASP A 1229 80.51 -27.87 26.40
CA ASP A 1229 80.81 -28.55 27.68
C ASP A 1229 81.90 -29.60 27.52
N LYS A 1230 81.89 -30.35 26.40
CA LYS A 1230 82.96 -31.30 26.09
C LYS A 1230 84.29 -30.60 25.86
N VAL A 1231 84.32 -29.49 25.13
CA VAL A 1231 85.54 -28.69 24.92
C VAL A 1231 86.07 -28.11 26.22
N VAL A 1232 85.18 -27.67 27.12
CA VAL A 1232 85.55 -27.18 28.45
C VAL A 1232 86.12 -28.32 29.29
N ALA A 1233 85.46 -29.49 29.32
CA ALA A 1233 85.94 -30.65 30.04
C ALA A 1233 87.29 -31.16 29.51
N ASP A 1234 87.50 -31.17 28.19
CA ASP A 1234 88.78 -31.54 27.57
C ASP A 1234 89.89 -30.53 27.94
N ASN A 1235 89.56 -29.23 28.00
CA ASN A 1235 90.49 -28.20 28.48
C ASN A 1235 90.80 -28.34 29.97
N ASP A 1236 89.81 -28.58 30.81
CA ASP A 1236 90.00 -28.79 32.25
C ASP A 1236 90.82 -30.05 32.52
N HIS A 1237 90.64 -31.10 31.71
CA HIS A 1237 91.49 -32.28 31.77
C HIS A 1237 92.93 -31.96 31.34
N ALA A 1238 93.14 -31.17 30.29
CA ALA A 1238 94.47 -30.72 29.89
C ALA A 1238 95.13 -29.85 30.98
N TYR A 1239 94.35 -28.98 31.64
CA TYR A 1239 94.82 -28.18 32.78
C TYR A 1239 95.20 -29.06 33.98
N ALA A 1240 94.39 -30.06 34.31
CA ALA A 1240 94.68 -31.02 35.36
C ALA A 1240 95.98 -31.80 35.08
N GLN A 1241 96.19 -32.25 33.83
CA GLN A 1241 97.44 -32.91 33.43
C GLN A 1241 98.64 -31.97 33.54
N SER A 1242 98.50 -30.69 33.19
CA SER A 1242 99.58 -29.72 33.39
C SER A 1242 99.86 -29.45 34.87
N PHE A 1243 98.84 -29.41 35.72
CA PHE A 1243 98.98 -29.30 37.16
C PHE A 1243 99.68 -30.51 37.77
N GLU A 1244 99.34 -31.71 37.34
CA GLU A 1244 99.98 -32.95 37.77
C GLU A 1244 101.46 -32.97 37.36
N LYS A 1245 101.78 -32.50 36.15
CA LYS A 1245 103.16 -32.31 35.67
C LYS A 1245 103.94 -31.30 36.53
N ILE A 1246 103.32 -30.19 36.89
CA ILE A 1246 103.90 -29.17 37.77
C ILE A 1246 104.08 -29.72 39.19
N SER A 1247 103.12 -30.48 39.71
CA SER A 1247 103.22 -31.16 41.01
C SER A 1247 104.38 -32.15 41.01
N THR A 1248 104.52 -32.95 39.94
CA THR A 1248 105.63 -33.90 39.80
C THR A 1248 106.99 -33.19 39.73
N GLN A 1249 107.06 -32.04 39.05
CA GLN A 1249 108.24 -31.19 39.04
C GLN A 1249 108.52 -30.57 40.42
N PHE A 1250 107.49 -30.16 41.15
CA PHE A 1250 107.60 -29.62 42.50
C PHE A 1250 108.03 -30.68 43.51
N ASP A 1251 107.51 -31.91 43.41
CA ASP A 1251 107.93 -33.04 44.22
C ASP A 1251 109.37 -33.46 43.92
N GLY A 1252 109.79 -33.38 42.65
CA GLY A 1252 111.20 -33.54 42.25
C GLY A 1252 112.11 -32.49 42.88
N ILE A 1253 111.72 -31.21 42.82
CA ILE A 1253 112.45 -30.10 43.45
C ILE A 1253 112.45 -30.25 44.98
N SER A 1254 111.36 -30.70 45.58
CA SER A 1254 111.23 -30.94 47.03
C SER A 1254 112.12 -32.12 47.47
N ALA A 1255 112.21 -33.18 46.67
CA ALA A 1255 113.14 -34.29 46.90
C ALA A 1255 114.61 -33.84 46.77
N ASP A 1256 114.93 -32.99 45.79
CA ASP A 1256 116.27 -32.40 45.66
C ASP A 1256 116.62 -31.49 46.86
N ILE A 1257 115.65 -30.71 47.38
CA ILE A 1257 115.81 -29.90 48.60
C ILE A 1257 115.97 -30.76 49.85
N THR A 1258 115.35 -31.94 49.92
CA THR A 1258 115.47 -32.87 51.05
C THR A 1258 116.81 -33.65 51.03
N THR A 1259 117.51 -33.62 49.88
CA THR A 1259 118.81 -34.26 49.66
C THR A 1259 119.98 -33.29 49.89
N ILE A 1260 119.69 -31.99 50.06
CA ILE A 1260 120.61 -30.93 50.53
C ILE A 1260 120.47 -30.78 52.05
#